data_AF-A0A962FM08-F1
#
_entry.id   AF-A0A962FM08-F1
#
_cell.length_a   1.000
_cell.length_b   1.000
_cell.length_c   1.000
_cell.angle_alpha   90.00
_cell.angle_beta   90.00
_cell.angle_gamma   90.00
#
_symmetry.space_group_name_H-M   'P 1'
#
loop_
_entity.id
_entity.type
_entity.pdbx_description
1 polymer ?
#
loop_
_entity_poly.entity_id
_entity_poly.type
_entity_poly.pdbx_seq_one_letter_code
_entity_poly.pdbx_strand_id
1 'polypeptide(L)'
;MPRLPIRRVAGHVMRAMIVAALTLAQVLTSGAPPAHATAEASGKPHYSIVVLVSSEPNGTESEELRAIRAFVIRRVAMINAAGGVRGHPLRLTFLDDQQSAARTQENVRRALADERLIGIVGLWNSSRGATVVDAIGASGIPFISEMSVNKLFAAYPNIYTMTRSIDHEASAINAFIKAGYRKVAFVGRDKDAYTSALHRAISDGGTPVAVTRHIAADRTLSADEIKQLASELKSSGVDLICVSLGSDAGARLLGALAREGIQLPAFILLGTVGKVLRNPDGAGYPGAMYDVAEGGVPKLNNERLQQFVRSGTFGRDLAIFSPDALGYGARYADLVAMITTLAGESEANDPRQLRRDIGRALSSFTPGNRIYRGWAQDWSFAEGRASSEQTLIVWRPAGRAFFMLAPLQYVRVGAEVRTVPVVYVGIDMTRVYNIDTSERTFQADFYLSLKSERDIAVSQIEFTTAARSLLDNRALVSIRELDSGKGRSSGGVRLYKVSGKFMFNPALEAYPFDTQKLSISFQPLRTTEPFFVQPPPAAARDKLFEVDGWRLATHYVGSDQDLIVTIRDATGDPRTIPFYKFNYTWVVSRLTTDFMLRAAIPLLFIVLVAYLAVFTPRREFEARIAIQVTALLSAIALYLSIAKPSADAATLSDRLFVGSQIAISLLIGLSILETNRALMGRAIVRMPVRFVQFVLFPVCVLLVTAAVVRLAGGVTLPDWLRPALGYAGITL
;
A
#
# COMPACT_ATOMS: atom_id res chain seq x y z
N MET A 1 -12.91 -3.08 67.23
CA MET A 1 -12.60 -3.25 65.79
C MET A 1 -11.43 -4.21 65.64
N PRO A 2 -11.53 -5.30 64.84
CA PRO A 2 -10.45 -6.27 64.72
C PRO A 2 -9.31 -5.66 63.87
N ARG A 3 -8.09 -5.68 64.42
CA ARG A 3 -6.87 -5.25 63.72
C ARG A 3 -6.60 -6.22 62.56
N LEU A 4 -6.89 -5.80 61.33
CA LEU A 4 -6.43 -6.50 60.12
C LEU A 4 -4.92 -6.79 60.25
N PRO A 5 -4.45 -8.01 59.98
CA PRO A 5 -3.03 -8.34 60.11
C PRO A 5 -2.22 -7.44 59.17
N ILE A 6 -1.40 -6.57 59.75
CA ILE A 6 -0.62 -5.51 59.08
C ILE A 6 0.27 -6.06 57.94
N ARG A 7 0.63 -7.36 57.99
CA ARG A 7 1.29 -8.06 56.87
C ARG A 7 0.43 -8.09 55.59
N ARG A 8 -0.89 -8.26 55.70
CA ARG A 8 -1.81 -8.18 54.56
C ARG A 8 -1.89 -6.75 54.05
N VAL A 9 -2.07 -5.73 54.91
CA VAL A 9 -2.14 -4.32 54.49
C VAL A 9 -0.85 -3.85 53.80
N ALA A 10 0.33 -4.17 54.36
CA ALA A 10 1.61 -3.85 53.72
C ALA A 10 1.79 -4.58 52.37
N GLY A 11 1.31 -5.82 52.24
CA GLY A 11 1.29 -6.54 50.97
C GLY A 11 0.33 -5.93 49.94
N HIS A 12 -0.83 -5.41 50.36
CA HIS A 12 -1.79 -4.75 49.47
C HIS A 12 -1.31 -3.37 49.03
N VAL A 13 -0.70 -2.59 49.94
CA VAL A 13 -0.09 -1.28 49.61
C VAL A 13 1.12 -1.48 48.69
N MET A 14 1.97 -2.49 48.94
CA MET A 14 3.09 -2.80 48.05
C MET A 14 2.63 -3.29 46.68
N ARG A 15 1.58 -4.13 46.60
CA ARG A 15 0.96 -4.53 45.32
C ARG A 15 0.34 -3.32 44.61
N ALA A 16 -0.37 -2.44 45.31
CA ALA A 16 -0.94 -1.23 44.74
C ALA A 16 0.14 -0.25 44.24
N MET A 17 1.27 -0.14 44.92
CA MET A 17 2.41 0.71 44.51
C MET A 17 3.20 0.11 43.34
N ILE A 18 3.37 -1.21 43.30
CA ILE A 18 3.96 -1.92 42.15
C ILE A 18 3.02 -1.82 40.95
N VAL A 19 1.72 -1.97 41.14
CA VAL A 19 0.70 -1.75 40.10
C VAL A 19 0.70 -0.30 39.64
N ALA A 20 0.80 0.70 40.53
CA ALA A 20 0.87 2.12 40.16
C ALA A 20 2.15 2.47 39.35
N ALA A 21 3.29 1.91 39.74
CA ALA A 21 4.56 2.07 39.02
C ALA A 21 4.58 1.28 37.69
N LEU A 22 3.96 0.10 37.64
CA LEU A 22 3.74 -0.66 36.40
C LEU A 22 2.72 0.02 35.49
N THR A 23 1.69 0.67 36.01
CA THR A 23 0.76 1.47 35.21
C THR A 23 1.44 2.71 34.67
N LEU A 24 2.36 3.34 35.41
CA LEU A 24 3.19 4.43 34.87
C LEU A 24 4.09 3.95 33.72
N ALA A 25 4.65 2.73 33.83
CA ALA A 25 5.40 2.08 32.73
C ALA A 25 4.51 1.60 31.56
N GLN A 26 3.26 1.21 31.81
CA GLN A 26 2.28 0.81 30.80
C GLN A 26 1.66 2.00 30.05
N VAL A 27 1.43 3.12 30.73
CA VAL A 27 0.95 4.38 30.12
C VAL A 27 1.93 4.87 29.04
N LEU A 28 3.22 4.55 29.16
CA LEU A 28 4.30 4.90 28.23
C LEU A 28 4.60 3.85 27.16
N THR A 29 4.21 2.58 27.37
CA THR A 29 4.43 1.49 26.40
C THR A 29 3.19 1.15 25.57
N SER A 30 2.06 1.80 25.82
CA SER A 30 0.79 1.65 25.07
C SER A 30 0.79 2.24 23.63
N GLY A 31 1.96 2.26 22.99
CA GLY A 31 2.14 2.38 21.54
C GLY A 31 2.76 1.12 20.90
N ALA A 32 3.19 0.14 21.72
CA ALA A 32 3.35 -1.20 21.20
C ALA A 32 1.94 -1.75 20.92
N PRO A 33 1.68 -2.31 19.72
CA PRO A 33 0.46 -3.10 19.55
C PRO A 33 0.39 -4.09 20.71
N PRO A 34 -0.81 -4.47 21.19
CA PRO A 34 -0.92 -5.53 22.18
C PRO A 34 0.04 -6.63 21.75
N ALA A 35 0.84 -7.15 22.69
CA ALA A 35 1.61 -8.36 22.42
C ALA A 35 0.55 -9.38 21.99
N HIS A 36 0.35 -9.46 20.67
CA HIS A 36 -0.51 -10.43 20.05
C HIS A 36 0.09 -11.71 20.55
N ALA A 37 -0.69 -12.46 21.33
CA ALA A 37 -0.32 -13.79 21.72
C ALA A 37 0.15 -14.44 20.42
N THR A 38 1.48 -14.60 20.29
CA THR A 38 2.02 -15.50 19.29
C THR A 38 1.29 -16.77 19.58
N ALA A 39 0.49 -17.23 18.62
CA ALA A 39 -0.26 -18.46 18.74
C ALA A 39 0.76 -19.60 18.84
N GLU A 40 1.38 -19.76 20.01
CA GLU A 40 1.90 -21.03 20.47
C GLU A 40 0.68 -21.91 20.64
N ALA A 41 0.52 -22.76 19.63
CA ALA A 41 -0.28 -23.96 19.58
C ALA A 41 -1.72 -23.82 20.09
N SER A 42 -2.65 -23.47 19.19
CA SER A 42 -4.09 -23.68 19.45
C SER A 42 -4.48 -25.15 19.64
N GLY A 43 -3.52 -26.09 19.72
CA GLY A 43 -3.74 -27.54 19.73
C GLY A 43 -4.38 -28.10 18.45
N LYS A 44 -4.98 -27.25 17.62
CA LYS A 44 -5.65 -27.61 16.39
C LYS A 44 -4.65 -27.85 15.26
N PRO A 45 -4.94 -28.78 14.33
CA PRO A 45 -4.09 -29.04 13.17
C PRO A 45 -4.00 -27.78 12.28
N HIS A 46 -2.90 -27.63 11.56
CA HIS A 46 -2.73 -26.51 10.62
C HIS A 46 -3.52 -26.74 9.32
N TYR A 47 -3.83 -25.66 8.60
CA TYR A 47 -4.10 -25.71 7.17
C TYR A 47 -2.85 -25.30 6.40
N SER A 48 -2.74 -25.74 5.14
CA SER A 48 -1.63 -25.38 4.26
C SER A 48 -2.09 -24.55 3.08
N ILE A 49 -1.24 -23.64 2.61
CA ILE A 49 -1.38 -22.94 1.33
C ILE A 49 -0.06 -23.02 0.57
N VAL A 50 -0.15 -23.29 -0.74
CA VAL A 50 1.01 -23.38 -1.63
C VAL A 50 1.04 -22.19 -2.57
N VAL A 51 2.21 -21.59 -2.71
CA VAL A 51 2.48 -20.56 -3.72
C VAL A 51 3.52 -21.10 -4.71
N LEU A 52 3.09 -21.27 -5.95
CA LEU A 52 3.93 -21.69 -7.06
C LEU A 52 4.65 -20.48 -7.63
N VAL A 53 5.99 -20.52 -7.64
CA VAL A 53 6.85 -19.44 -8.10
C VAL A 53 7.84 -19.93 -9.14
N SER A 54 8.45 -18.99 -9.86
CA SER A 54 9.40 -19.27 -10.92
C SER A 54 10.59 -18.32 -10.82
N SER A 55 11.73 -18.79 -10.33
CA SER A 55 13.01 -18.08 -10.46
C SER A 55 13.68 -18.39 -11.81
N GLU A 56 14.79 -17.73 -12.11
CA GLU A 56 15.59 -18.07 -13.29
C GLU A 56 16.13 -19.51 -13.23
N PRO A 57 16.51 -20.14 -14.36
CA PRO A 57 17.02 -21.51 -14.38
C PRO A 57 18.23 -21.76 -13.45
N ASN A 58 18.98 -20.72 -13.11
CA ASN A 58 20.11 -20.78 -12.16
C ASN A 58 19.71 -20.51 -10.70
N GLY A 59 18.41 -20.35 -10.41
CA GLY A 59 17.87 -20.02 -9.10
C GLY A 59 17.86 -18.53 -8.74
N THR A 60 18.24 -17.64 -9.65
CA THR A 60 18.24 -16.19 -9.40
C THR A 60 16.81 -15.67 -9.28
N GLU A 61 16.49 -15.00 -8.18
CA GLU A 61 15.18 -14.40 -7.97
C GLU A 61 15.11 -12.99 -8.56
N SER A 62 14.03 -12.73 -9.31
CA SER A 62 13.70 -11.37 -9.73
C SER A 62 13.30 -10.50 -8.53
N GLU A 63 13.30 -9.18 -8.72
CA GLU A 63 12.80 -8.26 -7.70
C GLU A 63 11.35 -8.55 -7.35
N GLU A 64 10.52 -8.84 -8.35
CA GLU A 64 9.11 -9.20 -8.20
C GLU A 64 8.93 -10.47 -7.37
N LEU A 65 9.75 -11.51 -7.59
CA LEU A 65 9.70 -12.75 -6.81
C LEU A 65 10.06 -12.51 -5.33
N ARG A 66 11.11 -11.72 -5.06
CA ARG A 66 11.46 -11.34 -3.68
C ARG A 66 10.31 -10.57 -3.01
N ALA A 67 9.65 -9.67 -3.74
CA ALA A 67 8.48 -8.94 -3.25
C ALA A 67 7.30 -9.88 -2.97
N ILE A 68 7.00 -10.83 -3.87
CA ILE A 68 5.98 -11.87 -3.67
C ILE A 68 6.23 -12.64 -2.36
N ARG A 69 7.46 -13.09 -2.12
CA ARG A 69 7.79 -13.76 -0.87
C ARG A 69 7.55 -12.86 0.34
N ALA A 70 8.09 -11.64 0.33
CA ALA A 70 7.97 -10.71 1.44
C ALA A 70 6.50 -10.41 1.81
N PHE A 71 5.68 -10.12 0.80
CA PHE A 71 4.26 -9.79 1.00
C PHE A 71 3.42 -10.98 1.46
N VAL A 72 3.61 -12.16 0.85
CA VAL A 72 2.83 -13.35 1.21
C VAL A 72 3.21 -13.84 2.61
N ILE A 73 4.51 -13.89 2.95
CA ILE A 73 4.97 -14.25 4.29
C ILE A 73 4.34 -13.31 5.32
N ARG A 74 4.34 -12.00 5.04
CA ARG A 74 3.74 -11.00 5.93
C ARG A 74 2.23 -11.21 6.07
N ARG A 75 1.52 -11.47 4.98
CA ARG A 75 0.07 -11.71 5.01
C ARG A 75 -0.27 -12.94 5.85
N VAL A 76 0.46 -14.04 5.69
CA VAL A 76 0.25 -15.26 6.48
C VAL A 76 0.56 -15.02 7.96
N ALA A 77 1.61 -14.26 8.28
CA ALA A 77 1.91 -13.87 9.65
C ALA A 77 0.77 -13.04 10.27
N MET A 78 0.19 -12.10 9.52
CA MET A 78 -0.97 -11.32 9.98
C MET A 78 -2.21 -12.19 10.21
N ILE A 79 -2.49 -13.14 9.31
CA ILE A 79 -3.60 -14.09 9.45
C ILE A 79 -3.41 -14.92 10.72
N ASN A 80 -2.20 -15.45 10.96
CA ASN A 80 -1.90 -16.25 12.15
C ASN A 80 -1.95 -15.43 13.44
N ALA A 81 -1.47 -14.18 13.42
CA ALA A 81 -1.56 -13.28 14.57
C ALA A 81 -3.02 -12.91 14.92
N ALA A 82 -3.93 -12.94 13.94
CA ALA A 82 -5.37 -12.78 14.13
C ALA A 82 -6.09 -14.08 14.56
N GLY A 83 -5.35 -15.15 14.91
CA GLY A 83 -5.92 -16.43 15.33
C GLY A 83 -5.96 -17.51 14.25
N GLY A 84 -5.36 -17.27 13.07
CA GLY A 84 -5.37 -18.21 11.97
C GLY A 84 -6.72 -18.31 11.26
N VAL A 85 -6.94 -19.38 10.49
CA VAL A 85 -8.20 -19.63 9.79
C VAL A 85 -9.07 -20.52 10.68
N ARG A 86 -10.16 -19.96 11.23
CA ARG A 86 -11.06 -20.67 12.16
C ARG A 86 -10.34 -21.24 13.40
N GLY A 87 -9.29 -20.57 13.88
CA GLY A 87 -8.46 -21.04 15.00
C GLY A 87 -7.38 -22.05 14.60
N HIS A 88 -7.27 -22.41 13.32
CA HIS A 88 -6.22 -23.28 12.80
C HIS A 88 -5.07 -22.42 12.23
N PRO A 89 -3.81 -22.68 12.62
CA PRO A 89 -2.68 -21.95 12.04
C PRO A 89 -2.53 -22.26 10.56
N LEU A 90 -2.14 -21.27 9.77
CA LEU A 90 -1.88 -21.39 8.34
C LEU A 90 -0.38 -21.58 8.08
N ARG A 91 -0.03 -22.66 7.37
CA ARG A 91 1.33 -22.96 6.92
C ARG A 91 1.48 -22.60 5.44
N LEU A 92 2.49 -21.80 5.13
CA LEU A 92 2.84 -21.39 3.77
C LEU A 92 3.99 -22.24 3.24
N THR A 93 3.86 -22.71 1.99
CA THR A 93 4.97 -23.34 1.26
C THR A 93 5.14 -22.69 -0.10
N PHE A 94 6.36 -22.26 -0.42
CA PHE A 94 6.71 -21.85 -1.77
C PHE A 94 7.33 -23.02 -2.53
N LEU A 95 6.89 -23.24 -3.77
CA LEU A 95 7.48 -24.25 -4.65
C LEU A 95 7.96 -23.59 -5.92
N ASP A 96 9.28 -23.63 -6.13
CA ASP A 96 9.95 -22.96 -7.24
C ASP A 96 10.23 -23.93 -8.39
N ASP A 97 9.71 -23.62 -9.57
CA ASP A 97 9.86 -24.43 -10.77
C ASP A 97 11.17 -24.14 -11.55
N GLN A 98 11.87 -23.03 -11.30
CA GLN A 98 13.04 -22.58 -12.06
C GLN A 98 12.83 -22.61 -13.58
N GLN A 99 11.63 -22.25 -14.01
CA GLN A 99 11.16 -22.29 -15.40
C GLN A 99 11.15 -23.69 -16.04
N SER A 100 11.27 -24.77 -15.25
CA SER A 100 11.26 -26.16 -15.73
C SER A 100 9.86 -26.79 -15.66
N ALA A 101 9.39 -27.33 -16.79
CA ALA A 101 8.13 -28.06 -16.86
C ALA A 101 8.14 -29.32 -15.95
N ALA A 102 9.24 -30.08 -15.94
CA ALA A 102 9.38 -31.26 -15.10
C ALA A 102 9.31 -30.90 -13.60
N ARG A 103 9.97 -29.82 -13.19
CA ARG A 103 9.86 -29.32 -11.81
C ARG A 103 8.47 -28.79 -11.48
N THR A 104 7.80 -28.17 -12.45
CA THR A 104 6.40 -27.73 -12.28
C THR A 104 5.50 -28.92 -11.96
N GLN A 105 5.61 -30.01 -12.73
CA GLN A 105 4.86 -31.25 -12.50
C GLN A 105 5.17 -31.87 -11.14
N GLU A 106 6.44 -31.94 -10.75
CA GLU A 106 6.85 -32.47 -9.45
C GLU A 106 6.36 -31.60 -8.28
N ASN A 107 6.46 -30.27 -8.40
CA ASN A 107 5.96 -29.33 -7.40
C ASN A 107 4.44 -29.48 -7.22
N VAL A 108 3.69 -29.59 -8.31
CA VAL A 108 2.24 -29.81 -8.25
C VAL A 108 1.94 -31.16 -7.61
N ARG A 109 2.63 -32.24 -7.99
CA ARG A 109 2.46 -33.57 -7.36
C ARG A 109 2.68 -33.51 -5.85
N ARG A 110 3.72 -32.79 -5.39
CA ARG A 110 3.99 -32.56 -3.97
C ARG A 110 2.90 -31.76 -3.28
N ALA A 111 2.37 -30.72 -3.93
CA ALA A 111 1.27 -29.92 -3.38
C ALA A 111 -0.01 -30.77 -3.23
N LEU A 112 -0.37 -31.54 -4.25
CA LEU A 112 -1.57 -32.37 -4.24
C LEU A 112 -1.52 -33.52 -3.22
N ALA A 113 -0.33 -33.94 -2.80
CA ALA A 113 -0.13 -34.93 -1.74
C ALA A 113 -0.42 -34.38 -0.33
N ASP A 114 -0.52 -33.06 -0.14
CA ASP A 114 -0.85 -32.45 1.15
C ASP A 114 -2.37 -32.45 1.39
N GLU A 115 -2.83 -33.37 2.26
CA GLU A 115 -4.23 -33.47 2.66
C GLU A 115 -4.76 -32.22 3.38
N ARG A 116 -3.88 -31.39 3.95
CA ARG A 116 -4.22 -30.14 4.66
C ARG A 116 -4.21 -28.91 3.76
N LEU A 117 -3.85 -29.06 2.48
CA LEU A 117 -3.83 -27.96 1.51
C LEU A 117 -5.25 -27.42 1.28
N ILE A 118 -5.44 -26.11 1.39
CA ILE A 118 -6.76 -25.49 1.17
C ILE A 118 -6.81 -24.61 -0.08
N GLY A 119 -5.65 -24.32 -0.69
CA GLY A 119 -5.58 -23.60 -1.95
C GLY A 119 -4.16 -23.49 -2.51
N ILE A 120 -4.09 -23.17 -3.80
CA ILE A 120 -2.86 -22.94 -4.56
C ILE A 120 -2.94 -21.56 -5.20
N VAL A 121 -1.83 -20.82 -5.22
CA VAL A 121 -1.71 -19.51 -5.90
C VAL A 121 -0.45 -19.49 -6.77
N GLY A 122 -0.50 -18.82 -7.93
CA GLY A 122 0.67 -18.53 -8.77
C GLY A 122 0.74 -19.36 -10.05
N LEU A 123 1.94 -19.77 -10.48
CA LEU A 123 2.21 -20.38 -11.79
C LEU A 123 2.02 -19.39 -12.96
N TRP A 124 3.12 -18.68 -13.25
CA TRP A 124 3.19 -17.54 -14.18
C TRP A 124 3.12 -17.88 -15.67
N ASN A 125 3.20 -19.16 -16.07
CA ASN A 125 3.37 -19.51 -17.48
C ASN A 125 2.30 -20.48 -17.97
N SER A 126 1.53 -20.07 -18.97
CA SER A 126 0.45 -20.89 -19.56
C SER A 126 0.98 -22.19 -20.19
N SER A 127 2.17 -22.19 -20.80
CA SER A 127 2.77 -23.39 -21.41
C SER A 127 3.13 -24.44 -20.35
N ARG A 128 3.73 -24.03 -19.22
CA ARG A 128 3.97 -24.93 -18.07
C ARG A 128 2.66 -25.33 -17.39
N GLY A 129 1.72 -24.40 -17.31
CA GLY A 129 0.39 -24.62 -16.73
C GLY A 129 -0.41 -25.70 -17.45
N ALA A 130 -0.35 -25.74 -18.79
CA ALA A 130 -0.95 -26.79 -19.60
C ALA A 130 -0.48 -28.20 -19.22
N THR A 131 0.72 -28.34 -18.62
CA THR A 131 1.26 -29.65 -18.20
C THR A 131 0.71 -30.16 -16.86
N VAL A 132 0.03 -29.32 -16.09
CA VAL A 132 -0.43 -29.63 -14.72
C VAL A 132 -1.89 -29.26 -14.44
N VAL A 133 -2.54 -28.54 -15.37
CA VAL A 133 -3.90 -28.02 -15.19
C VAL A 133 -4.91 -29.12 -14.91
N ASP A 134 -4.82 -30.25 -15.62
CA ASP A 134 -5.73 -31.38 -15.44
C ASP A 134 -5.60 -32.02 -14.06
N ALA A 135 -4.36 -32.17 -13.57
CA ALA A 135 -4.08 -32.74 -12.25
C ALA A 135 -4.64 -31.85 -11.13
N ILE A 136 -4.45 -30.53 -11.22
CA ILE A 136 -4.98 -29.58 -10.24
C ILE A 136 -6.51 -29.52 -10.35
N GLY A 137 -7.05 -29.45 -11.57
CA GLY A 137 -8.48 -29.41 -11.83
C GLY A 137 -9.21 -30.61 -11.22
N ALA A 138 -8.73 -31.82 -11.51
CA ALA A 138 -9.31 -33.06 -10.99
C ALA A 138 -9.23 -33.17 -9.45
N SER A 139 -8.26 -32.52 -8.80
CA SER A 139 -8.11 -32.54 -7.34
C SER A 139 -9.21 -31.76 -6.60
N GLY A 140 -9.90 -30.83 -7.27
CA GLY A 140 -10.88 -29.93 -6.67
C GLY A 140 -10.30 -28.87 -5.73
N ILE A 141 -8.97 -28.78 -5.60
CA ILE A 141 -8.32 -27.74 -4.78
C ILE A 141 -8.50 -26.38 -5.47
N PRO A 142 -8.98 -25.34 -4.77
CA PRO A 142 -9.05 -23.98 -5.31
C PRO A 142 -7.66 -23.51 -5.77
N PHE A 143 -7.55 -23.13 -7.03
CA PHE A 143 -6.30 -22.69 -7.63
C PHE A 143 -6.52 -21.34 -8.33
N ILE A 144 -5.84 -20.31 -7.84
CA ILE A 144 -5.80 -19.01 -8.52
C ILE A 144 -4.45 -18.87 -9.22
N SER A 145 -4.47 -19.14 -10.53
CA SER A 145 -3.28 -19.19 -11.38
C SER A 145 -2.85 -17.82 -11.91
N GLU A 146 -1.72 -17.75 -12.61
CA GLU A 146 -1.32 -16.60 -13.46
C GLU A 146 -1.40 -16.92 -14.97
N MET A 147 -2.18 -17.93 -15.35
CA MET A 147 -2.30 -18.34 -16.76
C MET A 147 -3.33 -17.49 -17.51
N SER A 148 -2.89 -16.70 -18.50
CA SER A 148 -3.80 -15.91 -19.35
C SER A 148 -4.66 -16.77 -20.29
N VAL A 149 -4.22 -17.98 -20.65
CA VAL A 149 -4.95 -18.87 -21.57
C VAL A 149 -6.06 -19.60 -20.81
N ASN A 150 -7.17 -18.91 -20.57
CA ASN A 150 -8.32 -19.40 -19.80
C ASN A 150 -8.98 -20.66 -20.35
N LYS A 151 -8.86 -20.90 -21.66
CA LYS A 151 -9.34 -22.14 -22.30
C LYS A 151 -8.68 -23.40 -21.73
N LEU A 152 -7.45 -23.32 -21.20
CA LEU A 152 -6.75 -24.45 -20.59
C LEU A 152 -7.47 -25.02 -19.37
N PHE A 153 -8.24 -24.20 -18.65
CA PHE A 153 -8.91 -24.61 -17.42
C PHE A 153 -10.42 -24.43 -17.46
N ALA A 154 -11.01 -24.25 -18.65
CA ALA A 154 -12.45 -24.02 -18.81
C ALA A 154 -13.29 -25.17 -18.23
N ALA A 155 -12.81 -26.41 -18.30
CA ALA A 155 -13.48 -27.60 -17.74
C ALA A 155 -13.44 -27.68 -16.20
N TYR A 156 -12.59 -26.89 -15.54
CA TYR A 156 -12.30 -27.03 -14.10
C TYR A 156 -12.81 -25.83 -13.28
N PRO A 157 -13.95 -25.96 -12.57
CA PRO A 157 -14.59 -24.86 -11.85
C PRO A 157 -13.80 -24.34 -10.64
N ASN A 158 -12.84 -25.12 -10.16
CA ASN A 158 -11.94 -24.75 -9.06
C ASN A 158 -10.72 -23.91 -9.50
N ILE A 159 -10.56 -23.66 -10.80
CA ILE A 159 -9.41 -22.89 -11.33
C ILE A 159 -9.87 -21.52 -11.80
N TYR A 160 -9.22 -20.50 -11.23
CA TYR A 160 -9.33 -19.10 -11.60
C TYR A 160 -7.96 -18.58 -12.03
N THR A 161 -7.91 -17.39 -12.59
CA THR A 161 -6.64 -16.69 -12.81
C THR A 161 -6.69 -15.25 -12.36
N MET A 162 -5.58 -14.80 -11.76
CA MET A 162 -5.38 -13.42 -11.34
C MET A 162 -5.03 -12.50 -12.50
N THR A 163 -4.68 -13.04 -13.66
CA THR A 163 -4.42 -12.23 -14.86
C THR A 163 -5.67 -12.13 -15.75
N ARG A 164 -5.55 -11.36 -16.82
CA ARG A 164 -6.57 -11.15 -17.84
C ARG A 164 -6.61 -12.37 -18.75
N SER A 165 -7.78 -12.73 -19.29
CA SER A 165 -7.83 -13.74 -20.33
C SER A 165 -7.24 -13.22 -21.64
N ILE A 166 -6.73 -14.13 -22.49
CA ILE A 166 -6.33 -13.81 -23.87
C ILE A 166 -7.45 -13.08 -24.61
N ASP A 167 -8.70 -13.50 -24.45
CA ASP A 167 -9.84 -12.89 -25.14
C ASP A 167 -10.06 -11.43 -24.70
N HIS A 168 -9.86 -11.10 -23.42
CA HIS A 168 -9.96 -9.73 -22.91
C HIS A 168 -8.77 -8.86 -23.33
N GLU A 169 -7.58 -9.45 -23.36
CA GLU A 169 -6.36 -8.78 -23.76
C GLU A 169 -6.37 -8.45 -25.26
N ALA A 170 -6.63 -9.46 -26.09
CA ALA A 170 -6.69 -9.34 -27.55
C ALA A 170 -7.80 -8.40 -28.00
N SER A 171 -8.93 -8.31 -27.28
CA SER A 171 -10.00 -7.36 -27.59
C SER A 171 -9.51 -5.90 -27.57
N ALA A 172 -8.71 -5.52 -26.56
CA ALA A 172 -8.14 -4.18 -26.46
C ALA A 172 -6.99 -3.97 -27.47
N ILE A 173 -6.12 -4.96 -27.64
CA ILE A 173 -5.00 -4.92 -28.59
C ILE A 173 -5.53 -4.76 -30.02
N ASN A 174 -6.52 -5.56 -30.43
CA ASN A 174 -7.10 -5.47 -31.77
C ASN A 174 -7.81 -4.16 -32.01
N ALA A 175 -8.51 -3.60 -31.01
CA ALA A 175 -9.13 -2.29 -31.12
C ALA A 175 -8.08 -1.18 -31.27
N PHE A 176 -6.96 -1.26 -30.53
CA PHE A 176 -5.82 -0.37 -30.69
C PHE A 176 -5.18 -0.47 -32.08
N ILE A 177 -4.91 -1.69 -32.55
CA ILE A 177 -4.33 -1.94 -33.86
C ILE A 177 -5.24 -1.35 -34.94
N LYS A 178 -6.54 -1.66 -34.93
CA LYS A 178 -7.50 -1.13 -35.91
C LYS A 178 -7.60 0.39 -35.93
N ALA A 179 -7.45 1.03 -34.78
CA ALA A 179 -7.58 2.48 -34.66
C ALA A 179 -6.36 3.23 -35.22
N GLY A 180 -5.16 2.63 -35.17
CA GLY A 180 -3.91 3.33 -35.50
C GLY A 180 -3.10 2.73 -36.66
N TYR A 181 -3.37 1.49 -37.05
CA TYR A 181 -2.48 0.68 -37.89
C TYR A 181 -3.26 -0.13 -38.92
N ARG A 182 -2.67 -0.33 -40.10
CA ARG A 182 -3.33 -0.98 -41.25
C ARG A 182 -2.77 -2.36 -41.54
N LYS A 183 -1.52 -2.64 -41.21
CA LYS A 183 -0.87 -3.91 -41.55
C LYS A 183 0.26 -4.20 -40.57
N VAL A 184 0.21 -5.37 -39.93
CA VAL A 184 1.13 -5.68 -38.83
C VAL A 184 2.10 -6.80 -39.20
N ALA A 185 3.27 -6.80 -38.57
CA ALA A 185 4.17 -7.94 -38.52
C ALA A 185 4.04 -8.64 -37.16
N PHE A 186 4.21 -9.97 -37.12
CA PHE A 186 4.22 -10.76 -35.89
C PHE A 186 5.53 -11.53 -35.77
N VAL A 187 6.26 -11.32 -34.68
CA VAL A 187 7.47 -12.07 -34.34
C VAL A 187 7.30 -12.64 -32.94
N GLY A 188 7.11 -13.96 -32.85
CA GLY A 188 6.75 -14.63 -31.60
C GLY A 188 7.65 -15.80 -31.25
N ARG A 189 7.56 -16.25 -30.00
CA ARG A 189 8.22 -17.45 -29.51
C ARG A 189 7.53 -18.71 -30.06
N ASP A 190 8.32 -19.64 -30.55
CA ASP A 190 7.82 -20.93 -31.02
C ASP A 190 7.34 -21.81 -29.86
N LYS A 191 6.29 -22.61 -30.09
CA LYS A 191 5.68 -23.57 -29.13
C LYS A 191 5.31 -22.97 -27.77
N ASP A 192 5.08 -21.65 -27.69
CA ASP A 192 4.58 -20.99 -26.48
C ASP A 192 3.06 -20.78 -26.57
N ALA A 193 2.32 -21.31 -25.58
CA ALA A 193 0.87 -21.33 -25.57
C ALA A 193 0.26 -19.92 -25.54
N TYR A 194 0.85 -18.99 -24.77
CA TYR A 194 0.40 -17.61 -24.70
C TYR A 194 0.63 -16.90 -26.05
N THR A 195 1.84 -17.02 -26.59
CA THR A 195 2.22 -16.42 -27.88
C THR A 195 1.35 -16.93 -29.02
N SER A 196 1.10 -18.25 -29.08
CA SER A 196 0.26 -18.86 -30.11
C SER A 196 -1.21 -18.42 -29.99
N ALA A 197 -1.74 -18.32 -28.76
CA ALA A 197 -3.10 -17.85 -28.52
C ALA A 197 -3.29 -16.37 -28.93
N LEU A 198 -2.34 -15.50 -28.58
CA LEU A 198 -2.36 -14.09 -29.01
C LEU A 198 -2.17 -13.93 -30.52
N HIS A 199 -1.24 -14.67 -31.13
CA HIS A 199 -1.02 -14.61 -32.57
C HIS A 199 -2.32 -14.93 -33.33
N ARG A 200 -3.02 -15.98 -32.91
CA ARG A 200 -4.33 -16.34 -33.46
C ARG A 200 -5.35 -15.24 -33.23
N ALA A 201 -5.46 -14.72 -32.00
CA ALA A 201 -6.43 -13.69 -31.68
C ALA A 201 -6.18 -12.37 -32.43
N ILE A 202 -4.93 -12.03 -32.73
CA ILE A 202 -4.57 -10.86 -33.56
C ILE A 202 -4.89 -11.12 -35.03
N SER A 203 -4.58 -12.31 -35.55
CA SER A 203 -4.92 -12.71 -36.93
C SER A 203 -6.43 -12.68 -37.16
N ASP A 204 -7.20 -13.21 -36.21
CA ASP A 204 -8.68 -13.19 -36.21
C ASP A 204 -9.23 -11.78 -35.94
N GLY A 205 -8.38 -10.84 -35.52
CA GLY A 205 -8.71 -9.47 -35.23
C GLY A 205 -9.14 -8.68 -36.46
N GLY A 206 -8.77 -9.09 -37.67
CA GLY A 206 -9.18 -8.46 -38.94
C GLY A 206 -8.21 -7.42 -39.52
N THR A 207 -7.17 -7.03 -38.79
CA THR A 207 -6.04 -6.29 -39.38
C THR A 207 -5.05 -7.28 -40.00
N PRO A 208 -4.66 -7.15 -41.28
CA PRO A 208 -3.76 -8.10 -41.94
C PRO A 208 -2.40 -8.26 -41.23
N VAL A 209 -2.01 -9.51 -40.97
CA VAL A 209 -0.67 -9.90 -40.49
C VAL A 209 0.18 -10.30 -41.70
N ALA A 210 1.03 -9.41 -42.19
CA ALA A 210 1.73 -9.60 -43.47
C ALA A 210 3.10 -10.30 -43.35
N VAL A 211 3.73 -10.23 -42.18
CA VAL A 211 5.00 -10.90 -41.89
C VAL A 211 4.81 -11.69 -40.62
N THR A 212 5.17 -12.98 -40.64
CA THR A 212 5.12 -13.86 -39.47
C THR A 212 6.45 -14.60 -39.31
N ARG A 213 7.02 -14.55 -38.10
CA ARG A 213 8.22 -15.31 -37.71
C ARG A 213 8.01 -15.93 -36.32
N HIS A 214 8.31 -17.22 -36.20
CA HIS A 214 8.37 -17.90 -34.90
C HIS A 214 9.82 -18.30 -34.61
N ILE A 215 10.28 -17.98 -33.39
CA ILE A 215 11.68 -18.16 -32.98
C ILE A 215 11.70 -19.03 -31.71
N ALA A 216 12.49 -20.09 -31.71
CA ALA A 216 12.70 -20.90 -30.51
C ALA A 216 13.25 -20.04 -29.35
N ALA A 217 12.86 -20.34 -28.11
CA ALA A 217 13.11 -19.47 -26.96
C ALA A 217 14.60 -19.21 -26.67
N ASP A 218 15.46 -20.18 -26.97
CA ASP A 218 16.91 -20.17 -26.79
C ASP A 218 17.68 -19.74 -28.05
N ARG A 219 16.98 -19.49 -29.15
CA ARG A 219 17.58 -19.16 -30.44
C ARG A 219 17.70 -17.66 -30.62
N THR A 220 18.89 -17.21 -31.02
CA THR A 220 19.12 -15.84 -31.50
C THR A 220 19.26 -15.86 -33.02
N LEU A 221 18.65 -14.89 -33.71
CA LEU A 221 18.77 -14.77 -35.16
C LEU A 221 20.16 -14.31 -35.57
N SER A 222 20.68 -14.86 -36.67
CA SER A 222 21.94 -14.42 -37.27
C SER A 222 21.82 -13.02 -37.90
N ALA A 223 22.95 -12.38 -38.20
CA ALA A 223 22.95 -11.06 -38.86
C ALA A 223 22.23 -11.09 -40.23
N ASP A 224 22.37 -12.19 -40.98
CA ASP A 224 21.72 -12.33 -42.29
C ASP A 224 20.21 -12.55 -42.15
N GLU A 225 19.78 -13.32 -41.13
CA GLU A 225 18.36 -13.47 -40.81
C GLU A 225 17.72 -12.14 -40.38
N ILE A 226 18.44 -11.31 -39.61
CA ILE A 226 17.99 -9.97 -39.23
C ILE A 226 17.86 -9.07 -40.46
N LYS A 227 18.85 -9.07 -41.36
CA LYS A 227 18.79 -8.31 -42.63
C LYS A 227 17.63 -8.75 -43.50
N GLN A 228 17.40 -10.05 -43.62
CA GLN A 228 16.28 -10.61 -44.36
C GLN A 228 14.94 -10.15 -43.76
N LEU A 229 14.79 -10.29 -42.44
CA LEU A 229 13.59 -9.82 -41.75
C LEU A 229 13.38 -8.30 -41.93
N ALA A 230 14.43 -7.49 -41.80
CA ALA A 230 14.33 -6.06 -42.02
C ALA A 230 13.91 -5.72 -43.47
N SER A 231 14.41 -6.44 -44.47
CA SER A 231 14.00 -6.30 -45.87
C SER A 231 12.52 -6.67 -46.09
N GLU A 232 12.07 -7.77 -45.49
CA GLU A 232 10.67 -8.20 -45.52
C GLU A 232 9.73 -7.18 -44.84
N LEU A 233 10.14 -6.63 -43.70
CA LEU A 233 9.37 -5.57 -43.01
C LEU A 233 9.27 -4.30 -43.88
N LYS A 234 10.35 -3.89 -44.55
CA LYS A 234 10.34 -2.72 -45.45
C LYS A 234 9.46 -2.92 -46.68
N SER A 235 9.53 -4.10 -47.30
CA SER A 235 8.82 -4.40 -48.56
C SER A 235 7.34 -4.77 -48.38
N SER A 236 6.96 -5.31 -47.22
CA SER A 236 5.57 -5.70 -46.92
C SER A 236 4.63 -4.51 -46.63
N GLY A 237 5.20 -3.34 -46.30
CA GLY A 237 4.45 -2.14 -45.93
C GLY A 237 3.74 -2.26 -44.59
N VAL A 238 4.30 -3.03 -43.65
CA VAL A 238 3.81 -3.09 -42.26
C VAL A 238 4.06 -1.77 -41.54
N ASP A 239 3.11 -1.36 -40.71
CA ASP A 239 3.17 -0.11 -39.92
C ASP A 239 3.24 -0.35 -38.40
N LEU A 240 3.21 -1.61 -37.96
CA LEU A 240 3.42 -2.04 -36.56
C LEU A 240 4.11 -3.40 -36.50
N ILE A 241 5.02 -3.59 -35.55
CA ILE A 241 5.64 -4.90 -35.24
C ILE A 241 5.12 -5.40 -33.89
N CYS A 242 4.36 -6.50 -33.89
CA CYS A 242 3.99 -7.24 -32.69
C CYS A 242 5.11 -8.22 -32.30
N VAL A 243 5.71 -8.03 -31.13
CA VAL A 243 6.84 -8.82 -30.62
C VAL A 243 6.42 -9.62 -29.39
N SER A 244 6.40 -10.95 -29.50
CA SER A 244 6.03 -11.88 -28.43
C SER A 244 7.19 -12.83 -28.10
N LEU A 245 8.34 -12.27 -27.71
CA LEU A 245 9.58 -13.03 -27.47
C LEU A 245 10.04 -13.02 -26.01
N GLY A 246 9.39 -12.27 -25.12
CA GLY A 246 9.94 -11.90 -23.80
C GLY A 246 10.83 -10.66 -23.90
N SER A 247 11.07 -10.00 -22.77
CA SER A 247 11.72 -8.68 -22.75
C SER A 247 13.15 -8.68 -23.29
N ASP A 248 14.00 -9.63 -22.92
CA ASP A 248 15.41 -9.61 -23.36
C ASP A 248 15.59 -10.00 -24.82
N ALA A 249 14.90 -11.06 -25.28
CA ALA A 249 14.94 -11.47 -26.68
C ALA A 249 14.27 -10.42 -27.58
N GLY A 250 13.16 -9.81 -27.11
CA GLY A 250 12.53 -8.69 -27.76
C GLY A 250 13.44 -7.47 -27.88
N ALA A 251 14.16 -7.11 -26.81
CA ALA A 251 15.13 -6.01 -26.83
C ALA A 251 16.25 -6.23 -27.85
N ARG A 252 16.86 -7.43 -27.85
CA ARG A 252 17.91 -7.81 -28.82
C ARG A 252 17.40 -7.74 -30.27
N LEU A 253 16.20 -8.26 -30.53
CA LEU A 253 15.58 -8.20 -31.85
C LEU A 253 15.38 -6.75 -32.29
N LEU A 254 14.74 -5.93 -31.45
CA LEU A 254 14.44 -4.53 -31.76
C LEU A 254 15.73 -3.72 -32.00
N GLY A 255 16.74 -3.87 -31.14
CA GLY A 255 18.03 -3.21 -31.33
C GLY A 255 18.74 -3.65 -32.62
N ALA A 256 18.66 -4.93 -32.99
CA ALA A 256 19.21 -5.42 -34.25
C ALA A 256 18.44 -4.87 -35.47
N LEU A 257 17.11 -4.83 -35.42
CA LEU A 257 16.28 -4.22 -36.47
C LEU A 257 16.52 -2.71 -36.62
N ALA A 258 16.76 -1.99 -35.50
CA ALA A 258 17.11 -0.58 -35.54
C ALA A 258 18.42 -0.31 -36.28
N ARG A 259 19.43 -1.17 -36.11
CA ARG A 259 20.70 -1.09 -36.86
C ARG A 259 20.51 -1.30 -38.36
N GLU A 260 19.49 -2.07 -38.76
CA GLU A 260 19.07 -2.22 -40.16
C GLU A 260 18.11 -1.10 -40.63
N GLY A 261 17.94 -0.04 -39.83
CA GLY A 261 17.14 1.14 -40.18
C GLY A 261 15.62 0.99 -39.96
N ILE A 262 15.17 -0.03 -39.22
CA ILE A 262 13.76 -0.18 -38.86
C ILE A 262 13.42 0.73 -37.68
N GLN A 263 12.42 1.59 -37.85
CA GLN A 263 11.94 2.52 -36.82
C GLN A 263 10.42 2.42 -36.59
N LEU A 264 9.82 1.32 -37.04
CA LEU A 264 8.39 1.08 -36.89
C LEU A 264 7.99 1.10 -35.40
N PRO A 265 6.75 1.47 -35.07
CA PRO A 265 6.24 1.21 -33.74
C PRO A 265 6.24 -0.30 -33.43
N ALA A 266 6.52 -0.65 -32.17
CA ALA A 266 6.53 -2.04 -31.72
C ALA A 266 5.54 -2.26 -30.56
N PHE A 267 4.72 -3.29 -30.65
CA PHE A 267 3.88 -3.76 -29.55
C PHE A 267 4.52 -4.99 -28.91
N ILE A 268 5.01 -4.84 -27.69
CA ILE A 268 5.55 -5.93 -26.88
C ILE A 268 4.38 -6.68 -26.26
N LEU A 269 4.13 -7.89 -26.76
CA LEU A 269 3.04 -8.76 -26.31
C LEU A 269 3.49 -9.61 -25.13
N LEU A 270 4.60 -10.34 -25.29
CA LEU A 270 5.21 -11.10 -24.21
C LEU A 270 6.40 -10.32 -23.65
N GLY A 271 6.25 -9.84 -22.41
CA GLY A 271 7.22 -8.99 -21.71
C GLY A 271 6.74 -7.54 -21.64
N THR A 272 7.54 -6.68 -20.98
CA THR A 272 7.18 -5.28 -20.76
C THR A 272 8.17 -4.31 -21.39
N VAL A 273 7.68 -3.14 -21.82
CA VAL A 273 8.46 -1.98 -22.27
C VAL A 273 9.49 -1.60 -21.21
N GLY A 274 9.10 -1.59 -19.93
CA GLY A 274 10.00 -1.27 -18.83
C GLY A 274 11.21 -2.20 -18.74
N LYS A 275 11.04 -3.51 -18.97
CA LYS A 275 12.13 -4.49 -19.01
C LYS A 275 12.95 -4.39 -20.30
N VAL A 276 12.30 -4.18 -21.45
CA VAL A 276 12.98 -3.95 -22.74
C VAL A 276 13.91 -2.74 -22.67
N LEU A 277 13.48 -1.64 -22.04
CA LEU A 277 14.27 -0.42 -21.87
C LEU A 277 15.46 -0.57 -20.90
N ARG A 278 15.46 -1.57 -20.02
CA ARG A 278 16.62 -1.87 -19.15
C ARG A 278 17.75 -2.57 -19.91
N ASN A 279 17.42 -3.22 -21.02
CA ASN A 279 18.40 -3.85 -21.89
C ASN A 279 19.00 -2.79 -22.85
N PRO A 280 20.33 -2.68 -22.97
CA PRO A 280 20.97 -1.68 -23.84
C PRO A 280 20.50 -1.72 -25.30
N ASP A 281 20.25 -2.90 -25.86
CA ASP A 281 19.77 -3.06 -27.23
C ASP A 281 18.35 -2.48 -27.40
N GLY A 282 17.48 -2.73 -26.41
CA GLY A 282 16.11 -2.23 -26.40
C GLY A 282 16.02 -0.73 -26.14
N ALA A 283 16.88 -0.20 -25.28
CA ALA A 283 16.98 1.24 -25.01
C ALA A 283 17.33 2.04 -26.27
N GLY A 284 18.16 1.47 -27.16
CA GLY A 284 18.57 2.06 -28.43
C GLY A 284 17.49 2.06 -29.53
N TYR A 285 16.35 1.39 -29.33
CA TYR A 285 15.29 1.34 -30.33
C TYR A 285 14.63 2.72 -30.54
N PRO A 286 14.59 3.27 -31.76
CA PRO A 286 14.07 4.62 -32.00
C PRO A 286 12.54 4.69 -32.03
N GLY A 287 11.86 3.61 -32.43
CA GLY A 287 10.41 3.54 -32.59
C GLY A 287 9.64 3.70 -31.27
N ALA A 288 8.36 4.05 -31.38
CA ALA A 288 7.46 3.97 -30.23
C ALA A 288 7.30 2.51 -29.78
N MET A 289 7.17 2.29 -28.48
CA MET A 289 6.94 0.94 -27.93
C MET A 289 5.66 0.93 -27.13
N TYR A 290 4.89 -0.14 -27.24
CA TYR A 290 3.65 -0.37 -26.50
C TYR A 290 3.72 -1.70 -25.76
N ASP A 291 3.01 -1.84 -24.66
CA ASP A 291 2.69 -3.14 -24.05
C ASP A 291 1.31 -3.07 -23.38
N VAL A 292 0.90 -4.22 -22.81
CA VAL A 292 -0.19 -4.27 -21.85
C VAL A 292 0.39 -4.06 -20.44
N ALA A 293 -0.29 -3.22 -19.66
CA ALA A 293 0.12 -2.83 -18.32
C ALA A 293 -0.07 -3.96 -17.28
N GLU A 294 0.74 -5.01 -17.34
CA GLU A 294 0.65 -6.18 -16.44
C GLU A 294 0.75 -5.80 -14.95
N GLY A 295 1.53 -4.77 -14.63
CA GLY A 295 1.72 -4.22 -13.28
C GLY A 295 0.74 -3.11 -12.89
N GLY A 296 -0.26 -2.81 -13.71
CA GLY A 296 -1.17 -1.67 -13.53
C GLY A 296 -0.62 -0.37 -14.12
N VAL A 297 -1.21 0.77 -13.73
CA VAL A 297 -0.84 2.08 -14.29
C VAL A 297 0.62 2.40 -13.94
N PRO A 298 1.48 2.75 -14.92
CA PRO A 298 2.88 3.05 -14.65
C PRO A 298 3.08 4.08 -13.54
N LYS A 299 3.87 3.70 -12.52
CA LYS A 299 4.22 4.54 -11.36
C LYS A 299 3.03 4.90 -10.45
N LEU A 300 1.94 4.13 -10.54
CA LEU A 300 0.73 4.33 -9.75
C LEU A 300 0.25 2.98 -9.21
N ASN A 301 0.33 2.81 -7.89
CA ASN A 301 -0.29 1.67 -7.21
C ASN A 301 -1.60 2.11 -6.54
N ASN A 302 -2.39 1.14 -6.08
CA ASN A 302 -3.58 1.41 -5.29
C ASN A 302 -3.25 2.21 -4.02
N GLU A 303 -4.15 3.12 -3.64
CA GLU A 303 -4.03 3.99 -2.46
C GLU A 303 -3.82 3.19 -1.17
N ARG A 304 -4.52 2.06 -1.00
CA ARG A 304 -4.36 1.18 0.17
C ARG A 304 -2.96 0.59 0.23
N LEU A 305 -2.40 0.17 -0.90
CA LEU A 305 -1.01 -0.31 -0.96
C LEU A 305 -0.03 0.80 -0.60
N GLN A 306 -0.22 2.01 -1.15
CA GLN A 306 0.63 3.17 -0.83
C GLN A 306 0.59 3.52 0.66
N GLN A 307 -0.59 3.48 1.28
CA GLN A 307 -0.74 3.71 2.71
C GLN A 307 -0.09 2.59 3.55
N PHE A 308 -0.25 1.33 3.12
CA PHE A 308 0.32 0.18 3.81
C PHE A 308 1.85 0.20 3.82
N VAL A 309 2.49 0.38 2.65
CA VAL A 309 3.97 0.40 2.55
C VAL A 309 4.60 1.62 3.21
N ARG A 310 3.81 2.64 3.55
CA ARG A 310 4.26 3.84 4.26
C ARG A 310 3.91 3.83 5.74
N SER A 311 3.16 2.84 6.19
CA SER A 311 2.89 2.66 7.63
C SER A 311 4.18 2.28 8.35
N GLY A 312 4.43 2.90 9.52
CA GLY A 312 5.66 2.70 10.29
C GLY A 312 5.90 1.26 10.76
N THR A 313 4.84 0.46 10.81
CA THR A 313 4.86 -0.94 11.28
C THR A 313 5.49 -1.91 10.27
N PHE A 314 5.51 -1.57 8.97
CA PHE A 314 5.88 -2.50 7.90
C PHE A 314 6.72 -1.89 6.77
N GLY A 315 6.82 -0.55 6.72
CA GLY A 315 7.31 0.16 5.53
C GLY A 315 8.82 0.13 5.27
N ARG A 316 9.68 -0.07 6.29
CA ARG A 316 11.14 -0.02 6.08
C ARG A 316 11.67 -1.18 5.24
N ASP A 317 11.19 -2.39 5.50
CA ASP A 317 11.65 -3.59 4.78
C ASP A 317 11.10 -3.66 3.36
N LEU A 318 9.96 -3.03 3.11
CA LEU A 318 9.29 -3.01 1.80
C LEU A 318 9.73 -1.82 0.93
N ALA A 319 10.30 -0.76 1.52
CA ALA A 319 10.79 0.41 0.79
C ALA A 319 11.94 0.10 -0.19
N ILE A 320 12.54 -1.09 -0.11
CA ILE A 320 13.59 -1.57 -1.02
C ILE A 320 13.07 -1.95 -2.40
N PHE A 321 11.76 -2.18 -2.55
CA PHE A 321 11.16 -2.67 -3.78
C PHE A 321 10.69 -1.52 -4.68
N SER A 322 10.86 -1.70 -5.99
CA SER A 322 10.26 -0.83 -7.00
C SER A 322 8.71 -0.83 -6.90
N PRO A 323 8.04 0.26 -7.34
CA PRO A 323 6.58 0.32 -7.35
C PRO A 323 5.92 -0.87 -8.04
N ASP A 324 6.50 -1.35 -9.15
CA ASP A 324 5.97 -2.49 -9.90
C ASP A 324 6.08 -3.78 -9.07
N ALA A 325 7.24 -4.05 -8.45
CA ALA A 325 7.44 -5.21 -7.60
C ALA A 325 6.53 -5.20 -6.36
N LEU A 326 6.31 -4.02 -5.76
CA LEU A 326 5.33 -3.84 -4.68
C LEU A 326 3.93 -4.28 -5.11
N GLY A 327 3.50 -3.88 -6.32
CA GLY A 327 2.21 -4.27 -6.89
C GLY A 327 2.10 -5.79 -7.03
N TYR A 328 3.09 -6.43 -7.65
CA TYR A 328 3.12 -7.90 -7.81
C TYR A 328 3.05 -8.64 -6.47
N GLY A 329 3.87 -8.23 -5.50
CA GLY A 329 3.87 -8.85 -4.17
C GLY A 329 2.53 -8.73 -3.47
N ALA A 330 1.92 -7.54 -3.52
CA ALA A 330 0.62 -7.30 -2.93
C ALA A 330 -0.50 -8.11 -3.60
N ARG A 331 -0.48 -8.32 -4.92
CA ARG A 331 -1.48 -9.13 -5.63
C ARG A 331 -1.46 -10.58 -5.13
N TYR A 332 -0.28 -11.20 -5.01
CA TYR A 332 -0.16 -12.55 -4.46
C TYR A 332 -0.67 -12.65 -3.02
N ALA A 333 -0.33 -11.66 -2.17
CA ALA A 333 -0.85 -11.60 -0.82
C ALA A 333 -2.38 -11.46 -0.76
N ASP A 334 -2.98 -10.73 -1.70
CA ASP A 334 -4.43 -10.60 -1.78
C ASP A 334 -5.13 -11.92 -2.09
N LEU A 335 -4.56 -12.75 -2.98
CA LEU A 335 -5.16 -14.04 -3.34
C LEU A 335 -5.05 -15.05 -2.20
N VAL A 336 -3.92 -15.08 -1.49
CA VAL A 336 -3.78 -15.86 -0.26
C VAL A 336 -4.80 -15.42 0.78
N ALA A 337 -4.98 -14.11 0.95
CA ALA A 337 -5.98 -13.56 1.85
C ALA A 337 -7.42 -13.85 1.39
N MET A 338 -7.70 -13.86 0.09
CA MET A 338 -9.01 -14.16 -0.48
C MET A 338 -9.40 -15.61 -0.16
N ILE A 339 -8.52 -16.58 -0.47
CA ILE A 339 -8.76 -18.00 -0.18
C ILE A 339 -9.00 -18.22 1.32
N THR A 340 -8.19 -17.59 2.17
CA THR A 340 -8.28 -17.76 3.63
C THR A 340 -9.48 -17.04 4.24
N THR A 341 -9.91 -15.92 3.66
CA THR A 341 -11.16 -15.23 4.05
C THR A 341 -12.37 -16.11 3.73
N LEU A 342 -12.44 -16.65 2.51
CA LEU A 342 -13.51 -17.57 2.11
C LEU A 342 -13.51 -18.86 2.95
N ALA A 343 -12.33 -19.36 3.31
CA ALA A 343 -12.21 -20.47 4.24
C ALA A 343 -12.75 -20.12 5.64
N GLY A 344 -12.59 -18.89 6.09
CA GLY A 344 -13.16 -18.38 7.35
C GLY A 344 -14.69 -18.33 7.36
N GLU A 345 -15.30 -18.10 6.20
CA GLU A 345 -16.76 -18.05 6.00
C GLU A 345 -17.43 -19.43 6.03
N SER A 346 -16.70 -20.51 5.73
CA SER A 346 -17.23 -21.88 5.78
C SER A 346 -17.45 -22.34 7.23
N GLU A 347 -18.48 -23.14 7.47
CA GLU A 347 -18.69 -23.82 8.76
C GLU A 347 -17.81 -25.07 8.93
N ALA A 348 -17.28 -25.61 7.84
CA ALA A 348 -16.51 -26.84 7.84
C ALA A 348 -15.08 -26.64 8.36
N ASN A 349 -14.53 -27.69 8.99
CA ASN A 349 -13.11 -27.75 9.39
C ASN A 349 -12.33 -28.85 8.63
N ASP A 350 -13.02 -29.71 7.88
CA ASP A 350 -12.37 -30.70 7.03
C ASP A 350 -11.83 -30.03 5.74
N PRO A 351 -10.54 -30.18 5.39
CA PRO A 351 -9.98 -29.54 4.20
C PRO A 351 -10.72 -29.86 2.90
N ARG A 352 -11.29 -31.07 2.72
CA ARG A 352 -11.99 -31.43 1.48
C ARG A 352 -13.30 -30.66 1.35
N GLN A 353 -14.08 -30.55 2.43
CA GLN A 353 -15.27 -29.71 2.42
C GLN A 353 -14.92 -28.23 2.27
N LEU A 354 -13.86 -27.77 2.94
CA LEU A 354 -13.41 -26.38 2.86
C LEU A 354 -13.04 -25.99 1.41
N ARG A 355 -12.32 -26.86 0.69
CA ARG A 355 -12.01 -26.68 -0.75
C ARG A 355 -13.28 -26.49 -1.59
N ARG A 356 -14.32 -27.29 -1.36
CA ARG A 356 -15.61 -27.17 -2.05
C ARG A 356 -16.31 -25.86 -1.74
N ASP A 357 -16.28 -25.43 -0.49
CA ASP A 357 -16.93 -24.19 -0.04
C ASP A 357 -16.23 -22.96 -0.60
N ILE A 358 -14.89 -22.94 -0.56
CA ILE A 358 -14.08 -21.90 -1.20
C ILE A 358 -14.38 -21.86 -2.70
N GLY A 359 -14.40 -23.00 -3.39
CA GLY A 359 -14.70 -23.08 -4.82
C GLY A 359 -16.07 -22.50 -5.19
N ARG A 360 -17.11 -22.81 -4.39
CA ARG A 360 -18.45 -22.23 -4.56
C ARG A 360 -18.49 -20.74 -4.22
N ALA A 361 -17.78 -20.30 -3.20
CA ALA A 361 -17.76 -18.90 -2.82
C ALA A 361 -16.98 -18.04 -3.83
N LEU A 362 -15.92 -18.57 -4.46
CA LEU A 362 -15.19 -17.89 -5.53
C LEU A 362 -16.09 -17.53 -6.72
N SER A 363 -17.07 -18.36 -7.07
CA SER A 363 -17.99 -18.05 -8.17
C SER A 363 -18.95 -16.90 -7.87
N SER A 364 -19.04 -16.46 -6.61
CA SER A 364 -19.80 -15.25 -6.24
C SER A 364 -19.05 -13.96 -6.59
N PHE A 365 -17.71 -14.00 -6.67
CA PHE A 365 -16.87 -12.84 -7.01
C PHE A 365 -16.92 -12.50 -8.50
N THR A 366 -18.03 -11.93 -8.94
CA THR A 366 -18.28 -11.54 -10.34
C THR A 366 -18.47 -10.02 -10.47
N PRO A 367 -18.07 -9.41 -11.60
CA PRO A 367 -18.32 -7.99 -11.88
C PRO A 367 -19.79 -7.63 -11.68
N GLY A 368 -20.05 -6.55 -10.96
CA GLY A 368 -21.43 -6.15 -10.72
C GLY A 368 -22.15 -6.97 -9.64
N ASN A 369 -21.48 -7.86 -8.92
CA ASN A 369 -22.08 -8.61 -7.80
C ASN A 369 -21.20 -8.45 -6.54
N ARG A 370 -20.32 -9.43 -6.28
CA ARG A 370 -19.39 -9.43 -5.13
C ARG A 370 -17.98 -9.08 -5.59
N ILE A 371 -17.32 -8.19 -4.85
CA ILE A 371 -15.95 -7.76 -5.11
C ILE A 371 -15.13 -7.99 -3.83
N TYR A 372 -13.95 -8.59 -3.97
CA TYR A 372 -13.02 -8.75 -2.85
C TYR A 372 -12.05 -7.58 -2.79
N ARG A 373 -12.01 -6.87 -1.65
CA ARG A 373 -11.18 -5.67 -1.47
C ARG A 373 -9.76 -6.04 -1.00
N GLY A 374 -8.80 -6.02 -1.91
CA GLY A 374 -7.39 -6.31 -1.66
C GLY A 374 -6.53 -5.06 -1.39
N TRP A 375 -5.27 -5.28 -1.00
CA TRP A 375 -4.25 -4.23 -0.90
C TRP A 375 -3.84 -3.72 -2.28
N ALA A 376 -3.62 -4.62 -3.24
CA ALA A 376 -3.17 -4.25 -4.57
C ALA A 376 -4.30 -3.64 -5.40
N GLN A 377 -5.52 -4.17 -5.24
CA GLN A 377 -6.68 -3.80 -6.04
C GLN A 377 -7.97 -4.46 -5.52
N ASP A 378 -9.08 -4.15 -6.18
CA ASP A 378 -10.36 -4.82 -6.00
C ASP A 378 -10.51 -5.98 -7.00
N TRP A 379 -10.82 -7.17 -6.50
CA TRP A 379 -10.83 -8.41 -7.26
C TRP A 379 -12.25 -8.88 -7.57
N SER A 380 -12.47 -9.22 -8.83
CA SER A 380 -13.63 -9.98 -9.31
C SER A 380 -13.23 -10.74 -10.58
N PHE A 381 -13.95 -11.81 -10.90
CA PHE A 381 -13.64 -12.71 -12.00
C PHE A 381 -14.75 -12.69 -13.06
N ALA A 382 -14.35 -12.56 -14.31
CA ALA A 382 -15.26 -12.61 -15.45
C ALA A 382 -15.79 -14.04 -15.64
N GLU A 383 -16.75 -14.23 -16.55
CA GLU A 383 -17.36 -15.54 -16.84
C GLU A 383 -16.31 -16.63 -17.13
N GLY A 384 -15.22 -16.28 -17.81
CA GLY A 384 -14.08 -17.17 -18.07
C GLY A 384 -13.15 -17.44 -16.88
N ARG A 385 -13.56 -17.07 -15.64
CA ARG A 385 -12.80 -17.18 -14.38
C ARG A 385 -11.45 -16.46 -14.37
N ALA A 386 -11.25 -15.50 -15.26
CA ALA A 386 -10.10 -14.61 -15.30
C ALA A 386 -10.40 -13.28 -14.61
N SER A 387 -9.35 -12.58 -14.16
CA SER A 387 -9.50 -11.28 -13.51
C SER A 387 -10.25 -10.29 -14.40
N SER A 388 -11.17 -9.53 -13.77
CA SER A 388 -12.02 -8.54 -14.44
C SER A 388 -11.41 -7.14 -14.49
N GLU A 389 -10.11 -7.02 -14.21
CA GLU A 389 -9.34 -5.79 -14.41
C GLU A 389 -9.56 -5.22 -15.83
N GLN A 390 -9.08 -4.02 -16.12
CA GLN A 390 -9.10 -3.43 -17.47
C GLN A 390 -7.76 -3.58 -18.20
N THR A 391 -7.79 -3.80 -19.54
CA THR A 391 -6.59 -3.99 -20.35
C THR A 391 -6.09 -2.61 -20.68
N LEU A 392 -5.10 -2.14 -19.94
CA LEU A 392 -4.52 -0.83 -20.16
C LEU A 392 -3.29 -0.99 -21.06
N ILE A 393 -3.18 -0.12 -22.05
CA ILE A 393 -2.04 -0.03 -22.96
C ILE A 393 -1.11 1.05 -22.41
N VAL A 394 0.16 0.70 -22.20
CA VAL A 394 1.20 1.68 -21.95
C VAL A 394 1.95 1.96 -23.24
N TRP A 395 2.63 3.09 -23.29
CA TRP A 395 3.52 3.43 -24.37
C TRP A 395 4.75 4.19 -23.90
N ARG A 396 5.84 3.99 -24.64
CA ARG A 396 7.00 4.86 -24.69
C ARG A 396 6.95 5.61 -26.02
N PRO A 397 6.73 6.93 -26.02
CA PRO A 397 6.82 7.73 -27.24
C PRO A 397 8.22 7.63 -27.85
N ALA A 398 8.33 7.71 -29.18
CA ALA A 398 9.60 7.63 -29.89
C ALA A 398 10.67 8.55 -29.27
N GLY A 399 11.86 8.00 -29.02
CA GLY A 399 13.00 8.73 -28.43
C GLY A 399 12.86 9.16 -26.96
N ARG A 400 11.81 8.73 -26.22
CA ARG A 400 11.67 9.05 -24.78
C ARG A 400 12.26 7.95 -23.89
N ALA A 401 12.82 8.35 -22.75
CA ALA A 401 13.39 7.44 -21.76
C ALA A 401 12.38 6.84 -20.78
N PHE A 402 11.13 7.32 -20.78
CA PHE A 402 10.08 6.86 -19.88
C PHE A 402 8.84 6.42 -20.66
N PHE A 403 8.09 5.52 -20.04
CA PHE A 403 6.79 5.07 -20.51
C PHE A 403 5.69 5.56 -19.56
N MET A 404 4.47 5.59 -20.08
CA MET A 404 3.24 6.06 -19.43
C MET A 404 2.04 5.36 -20.07
N LEU A 405 0.82 5.54 -19.56
CA LEU A 405 -0.37 5.08 -20.30
C LEU A 405 -0.42 5.69 -21.71
N ALA A 406 -0.89 4.90 -22.68
CA ALA A 406 -1.23 5.42 -24.00
C ALA A 406 -2.39 6.42 -23.90
N PRO A 407 -2.46 7.46 -24.77
CA PRO A 407 -3.42 8.54 -24.59
C PRO A 407 -4.90 8.11 -24.68
N LEU A 408 -5.17 7.01 -25.37
CA LEU A 408 -6.48 6.38 -25.49
C LEU A 408 -6.40 4.92 -25.06
N GLN A 409 -7.37 4.48 -24.27
CA GLN A 409 -7.52 3.12 -23.75
C GLN A 409 -8.73 2.45 -24.40
N TYR A 410 -8.70 1.13 -24.53
CA TYR A 410 -9.73 0.34 -25.23
C TYR A 410 -10.39 -0.61 -24.24
N VAL A 411 -11.44 -0.12 -23.58
CA VAL A 411 -12.09 -0.82 -22.47
C VAL A 411 -13.29 -1.60 -22.99
N ARG A 412 -13.32 -2.90 -22.70
CA ARG A 412 -14.47 -3.75 -23.00
C ARG A 412 -15.62 -3.47 -22.02
N VAL A 413 -16.79 -3.15 -22.55
CA VAL A 413 -18.04 -2.96 -21.81
C VAL A 413 -19.10 -3.89 -22.43
N GLY A 414 -19.31 -5.06 -21.79
CA GLY A 414 -20.11 -6.12 -22.37
C GLY A 414 -19.47 -6.72 -23.62
N ALA A 415 -20.19 -6.68 -24.76
CA ALA A 415 -19.67 -7.14 -26.05
C ALA A 415 -18.93 -6.05 -26.85
N GLU A 416 -19.05 -4.78 -26.44
CA GLU A 416 -18.45 -3.65 -27.15
C GLU A 416 -17.11 -3.25 -26.55
N VAL A 417 -16.25 -2.65 -27.37
CA VAL A 417 -15.03 -1.97 -26.93
C VAL A 417 -15.23 -0.47 -27.06
N ARG A 418 -15.07 0.25 -25.95
CA ARG A 418 -15.20 1.70 -25.90
C ARG A 418 -13.84 2.34 -25.69
N THR A 419 -13.62 3.47 -26.36
CA THR A 419 -12.42 4.27 -26.17
C THR A 419 -12.56 5.17 -24.97
N VAL A 420 -11.63 5.07 -24.02
CA VAL A 420 -11.58 5.86 -22.79
C VAL A 420 -10.30 6.72 -22.80
N PRO A 421 -10.40 8.05 -22.66
CA PRO A 421 -9.23 8.92 -22.66
C PRO A 421 -8.39 8.77 -21.38
N VAL A 422 -7.11 9.04 -21.51
CA VAL A 422 -6.20 9.25 -20.37
C VAL A 422 -5.99 10.75 -20.17
N VAL A 423 -6.10 11.20 -18.92
CA VAL A 423 -5.75 12.54 -18.49
C VAL A 423 -4.40 12.47 -17.80
N TYR A 424 -3.41 13.16 -18.37
CA TYR A 424 -2.13 13.39 -17.73
C TYR A 424 -2.30 14.58 -16.78
N VAL A 425 -2.28 14.30 -15.48
CA VAL A 425 -2.61 15.28 -14.43
C VAL A 425 -1.37 15.67 -13.65
N GLY A 426 -1.03 16.96 -13.62
CA GLY A 426 -0.02 17.51 -12.72
C GLY A 426 -0.63 18.45 -11.70
N ILE A 427 -0.27 18.28 -10.42
CA ILE A 427 -0.58 19.24 -9.35
C ILE A 427 0.73 19.85 -8.88
N ASP A 428 0.83 21.18 -9.01
CA ASP A 428 1.92 22.00 -8.50
C ASP A 428 1.42 22.78 -7.29
N MET A 429 1.84 22.36 -6.09
CA MET A 429 1.32 22.89 -4.84
C MET A 429 1.99 24.21 -4.53
N THR A 430 1.23 25.24 -4.18
CA THR A 430 1.83 26.54 -3.80
C THR A 430 1.83 26.75 -2.31
N ARG A 431 0.74 26.40 -1.63
CA ARG A 431 0.61 26.57 -0.18
C ARG A 431 -0.42 25.63 0.40
N VAL A 432 -0.14 25.13 1.59
CA VAL A 432 -1.08 24.43 2.45
C VAL A 432 -1.14 25.16 3.79
N TYR A 433 -2.32 25.58 4.21
CA TYR A 433 -2.51 26.43 5.38
C TYR A 433 -3.82 26.10 6.09
N ASN A 434 -4.02 26.68 7.29
CA ASN A 434 -5.22 26.45 8.12
C ASN A 434 -5.56 24.96 8.29
N ILE A 435 -4.55 24.13 8.60
CA ILE A 435 -4.76 22.72 8.92
C ILE A 435 -5.43 22.62 10.29
N ASP A 436 -6.74 22.42 10.29
CA ASP A 436 -7.59 22.31 11.47
C ASP A 436 -7.97 20.85 11.71
N THR A 437 -7.39 20.26 12.76
CA THR A 437 -7.67 18.88 13.16
C THR A 437 -9.01 18.70 13.87
N SER A 438 -9.61 19.77 14.38
CA SER A 438 -10.92 19.74 15.03
C SER A 438 -12.03 19.79 13.99
N GLU A 439 -11.93 20.71 13.01
CA GLU A 439 -12.84 20.75 11.86
C GLU A 439 -12.54 19.65 10.83
N ARG A 440 -11.41 18.94 10.96
CA ARG A 440 -10.94 17.90 10.04
C ARG A 440 -10.72 18.44 8.62
N THR A 441 -10.21 19.67 8.52
CA THR A 441 -10.03 20.38 7.23
C THR A 441 -8.68 21.06 7.09
N PHE A 442 -8.27 21.32 5.85
CA PHE A 442 -7.13 22.18 5.52
C PHE A 442 -7.47 23.04 4.30
N GLN A 443 -6.75 24.14 4.11
CA GLN A 443 -6.84 24.96 2.90
C GLN A 443 -5.60 24.75 2.03
N ALA A 444 -5.79 24.79 0.72
CA ALA A 444 -4.71 24.62 -0.22
C ALA A 444 -4.90 25.46 -1.48
N ASP A 445 -3.77 25.98 -1.97
CA ASP A 445 -3.65 26.69 -3.23
C ASP A 445 -2.68 25.94 -4.14
N PHE A 446 -3.07 25.64 -5.37
CA PHE A 446 -2.25 24.88 -6.31
C PHE A 446 -2.59 25.19 -7.77
N TYR A 447 -1.67 24.86 -8.68
CA TYR A 447 -1.95 24.83 -10.11
C TYR A 447 -2.25 23.40 -10.55
N LEU A 448 -3.33 23.25 -11.32
CA LEU A 448 -3.74 21.98 -11.90
C LEU A 448 -3.52 22.04 -13.41
N SER A 449 -2.74 21.08 -13.91
CA SER A 449 -2.50 20.90 -15.35
C SER A 449 -3.18 19.63 -15.83
N LEU A 450 -3.96 19.75 -16.91
CA LEU A 450 -4.67 18.65 -17.54
C LEU A 450 -4.26 18.57 -19.01
N LYS A 451 -3.76 17.41 -19.43
CA LYS A 451 -3.52 17.10 -20.85
C LYS A 451 -4.24 15.81 -21.23
N SER A 452 -4.96 15.83 -22.35
CA SER A 452 -5.62 14.64 -22.90
C SER A 452 -5.84 14.80 -24.40
N GLU A 453 -6.02 13.68 -25.12
CA GLU A 453 -6.41 13.69 -26.54
C GLU A 453 -7.87 14.12 -26.74
N ARG A 454 -8.70 13.93 -25.71
CA ARG A 454 -10.09 14.43 -25.69
C ARG A 454 -10.14 15.71 -24.88
N ASP A 455 -11.06 16.60 -25.27
CA ASP A 455 -11.23 17.86 -24.55
C ASP A 455 -11.85 17.60 -23.17
N ILE A 456 -11.00 17.49 -22.15
CA ILE A 456 -11.38 17.26 -20.75
C ILE A 456 -11.08 18.53 -19.96
N ALA A 457 -12.15 19.17 -19.49
CA ALA A 457 -12.07 20.34 -18.64
C ALA A 457 -12.19 19.96 -17.16
N VAL A 458 -11.74 20.84 -16.28
CA VAL A 458 -11.89 20.67 -14.82
C VAL A 458 -13.35 20.54 -14.36
N SER A 459 -14.31 21.04 -15.14
CA SER A 459 -15.75 20.89 -14.87
C SER A 459 -16.25 19.44 -14.96
N GLN A 460 -15.49 18.55 -15.60
CA GLN A 460 -15.76 17.10 -15.65
C GLN A 460 -15.07 16.33 -14.52
N ILE A 461 -14.42 17.02 -13.59
CA ILE A 461 -13.72 16.45 -12.44
C ILE A 461 -14.44 16.87 -11.16
N GLU A 462 -14.73 15.90 -10.29
CA GLU A 462 -15.21 16.16 -8.94
C GLU A 462 -14.08 16.03 -7.93
N PHE A 463 -13.83 17.08 -7.14
CA PHE A 463 -12.93 17.03 -5.98
C PHE A 463 -13.65 16.42 -4.78
N THR A 464 -13.54 15.10 -4.64
CA THR A 464 -14.22 14.31 -3.58
C THR A 464 -13.82 14.69 -2.16
N THR A 465 -12.63 15.28 -1.95
CA THR A 465 -12.21 15.79 -0.62
C THR A 465 -12.56 17.26 -0.42
N ALA A 466 -13.19 17.95 -1.37
CA ALA A 466 -13.60 19.33 -1.16
C ALA A 466 -14.60 19.43 0.00
N ALA A 467 -14.32 20.29 0.97
CA ALA A 467 -15.28 20.65 2.01
C ALA A 467 -16.50 21.30 1.36
N ARG A 468 -17.67 21.09 1.95
CA ARG A 468 -18.93 21.63 1.42
C ARG A 468 -19.54 22.65 2.37
N SER A 469 -20.15 23.69 1.80
CA SER A 469 -20.87 24.72 2.53
C SER A 469 -22.08 24.12 3.26
N LEU A 470 -22.27 24.50 4.52
CA LEU A 470 -23.43 24.05 5.32
C LEU A 470 -24.76 24.65 4.84
N LEU A 471 -24.72 25.76 4.09
CA LEU A 471 -25.92 26.48 3.66
C LEU A 471 -26.52 25.92 2.36
N ASP A 472 -25.67 25.59 1.39
CA ASP A 472 -26.08 25.24 0.02
C ASP A 472 -25.37 23.99 -0.53
N ASN A 473 -24.57 23.31 0.29
CA ASN A 473 -23.86 22.08 -0.04
C ASN A 473 -22.91 22.20 -1.25
N ARG A 474 -22.53 23.42 -1.65
CA ARG A 474 -21.56 23.65 -2.72
C ARG A 474 -20.14 23.35 -2.23
N ALA A 475 -19.31 22.81 -3.13
CA ALA A 475 -17.90 22.61 -2.85
C ALA A 475 -17.20 23.96 -2.61
N LEU A 476 -16.43 24.05 -1.54
CA LEU A 476 -15.67 25.24 -1.13
C LEU A 476 -14.34 25.30 -1.90
N VAL A 477 -14.43 25.31 -3.23
CA VAL A 477 -13.28 25.34 -4.14
C VAL A 477 -13.53 26.40 -5.20
N SER A 478 -12.59 27.32 -5.33
CA SER A 478 -12.51 28.31 -6.40
C SER A 478 -11.55 27.81 -7.48
N ILE A 479 -11.99 27.84 -8.72
CA ILE A 479 -11.23 27.37 -9.88
C ILE A 479 -11.21 28.47 -10.92
N ARG A 480 -10.01 28.91 -11.32
CA ARG A 480 -9.81 29.89 -12.37
C ARG A 480 -9.01 29.26 -13.51
N GLU A 481 -9.59 29.20 -14.70
CA GLU A 481 -8.86 28.81 -15.91
C GLU A 481 -7.84 29.88 -16.26
N LEU A 482 -6.58 29.47 -16.43
CA LEU A 482 -5.46 30.34 -16.81
C LEU A 482 -5.10 30.16 -18.28
N ASP A 483 -5.20 28.92 -18.78
CA ASP A 483 -5.00 28.58 -20.19
C ASP A 483 -5.97 27.46 -20.58
N SER A 484 -6.66 27.65 -21.71
CA SER A 484 -7.61 26.68 -22.27
C SER A 484 -6.93 25.55 -23.06
N GLY A 485 -5.61 25.59 -23.23
CA GLY A 485 -4.86 24.59 -24.00
C GLY A 485 -5.01 24.75 -25.53
N LYS A 486 -5.77 25.75 -25.99
CA LYS A 486 -6.01 26.03 -27.43
C LYS A 486 -4.97 26.96 -28.05
N GLY A 487 -4.15 27.63 -27.24
CA GLY A 487 -3.08 28.49 -27.71
C GLY A 487 -1.88 27.69 -28.23
N ARG A 488 -1.21 28.18 -29.30
CA ARG A 488 -0.02 27.52 -29.89
C ARG A 488 1.11 27.26 -28.87
N SER A 489 1.23 28.08 -27.84
CA SER A 489 2.25 27.97 -26.78
C SER A 489 1.91 26.97 -25.67
N SER A 490 0.66 26.54 -25.56
CA SER A 490 0.15 25.73 -24.43
C SER A 490 0.45 24.23 -24.55
N GLY A 491 0.83 23.75 -25.75
CA GLY A 491 1.10 22.34 -26.01
C GLY A 491 -0.08 21.38 -25.74
N GLY A 492 -1.31 21.91 -25.81
CA GLY A 492 -2.55 21.18 -25.53
C GLY A 492 -2.82 20.96 -24.04
N VAL A 493 -2.15 21.70 -23.16
CA VAL A 493 -2.32 21.60 -21.70
C VAL A 493 -3.30 22.68 -21.24
N ARG A 494 -4.40 22.26 -20.61
CA ARG A 494 -5.29 23.15 -19.86
C ARG A 494 -4.69 23.42 -18.48
N LEU A 495 -4.63 24.70 -18.08
CA LEU A 495 -4.03 25.13 -16.82
C LEU A 495 -5.05 25.88 -15.97
N TYR A 496 -5.14 25.50 -14.70
CA TYR A 496 -6.07 26.08 -13.72
C TYR A 496 -5.33 26.51 -12.46
N LYS A 497 -5.73 27.63 -11.85
CA LYS A 497 -5.45 27.92 -10.43
C LYS A 497 -6.63 27.42 -9.61
N VAL A 498 -6.34 26.60 -8.61
CA VAL A 498 -7.32 26.06 -7.67
C VAL A 498 -6.97 26.53 -6.27
N SER A 499 -7.97 27.04 -5.56
CA SER A 499 -7.89 27.50 -4.16
C SER A 499 -9.13 27.00 -3.42
N GLY A 500 -8.96 26.25 -2.35
CA GLY A 500 -10.12 25.65 -1.66
C GLY A 500 -9.85 25.06 -0.29
N LYS A 501 -10.94 24.66 0.37
CA LYS A 501 -10.95 23.95 1.65
C LYS A 501 -11.22 22.47 1.41
N PHE A 502 -10.42 21.60 2.00
CA PHE A 502 -10.44 20.15 1.79
C PHE A 502 -10.52 19.42 3.12
N MET A 503 -11.24 18.29 3.14
CA MET A 503 -11.39 17.41 4.29
C MET A 503 -10.23 16.42 4.37
N PHE A 504 -9.85 16.03 5.58
CA PHE A 504 -8.94 14.92 5.84
C PHE A 504 -9.33 14.20 7.14
N ASN A 505 -8.74 13.04 7.40
CA ASN A 505 -8.97 12.29 8.64
C ASN A 505 -7.75 12.41 9.57
N PRO A 506 -7.83 13.19 10.67
CA PRO A 506 -6.69 13.39 11.56
C PRO A 506 -6.28 12.13 12.32
N ALA A 507 -4.99 11.80 12.29
CA ALA A 507 -4.38 10.75 13.10
C ALA A 507 -3.72 11.37 14.34
N LEU A 508 -4.46 11.46 15.45
CA LEU A 508 -4.05 12.24 16.64
C LEU A 508 -3.44 11.40 17.78
N GLU A 509 -3.33 10.08 17.60
CA GLU A 509 -2.80 9.19 18.65
C GLU A 509 -1.41 9.62 19.14
N ALA A 510 -0.54 10.03 18.22
CA ALA A 510 0.81 10.48 18.50
C ALA A 510 0.93 12.00 18.78
N TYR A 511 -0.19 12.72 18.89
CA TYR A 511 -0.17 14.17 19.09
C TYR A 511 0.68 14.56 20.31
N PRO A 512 1.58 15.54 20.18
CA PRO A 512 1.77 16.46 19.04
C PRO A 512 2.87 16.05 18.05
N PHE A 513 3.44 14.84 18.17
CA PHE A 513 4.43 14.29 17.25
C PHE A 513 3.76 13.54 16.09
N ASP A 514 2.53 13.94 15.77
CA ASP A 514 1.68 13.31 14.78
C ASP A 514 2.13 13.62 13.34
N THR A 515 1.77 12.70 12.45
CA THR A 515 1.86 12.90 11.01
C THR A 515 0.46 12.86 10.41
N GLN A 516 0.16 13.78 9.51
CA GLN A 516 -1.13 13.90 8.86
C GLN A 516 -1.01 13.64 7.37
N LYS A 517 -2.04 13.00 6.81
CA LYS A 517 -2.17 12.75 5.38
C LYS A 517 -3.17 13.74 4.80
N LEU A 518 -2.68 14.71 4.05
CA LEU A 518 -3.50 15.72 3.39
C LEU A 518 -3.66 15.31 1.94
N SER A 519 -4.90 15.11 1.49
CA SER A 519 -5.18 14.52 0.18
C SER A 519 -6.08 15.42 -0.67
N ILE A 520 -5.66 15.64 -1.91
CA ILE A 520 -6.53 16.16 -2.95
C ILE A 520 -6.97 14.95 -3.78
N SER A 521 -8.22 14.55 -3.58
CA SER A 521 -8.80 13.36 -4.21
C SER A 521 -9.83 13.77 -5.25
N PHE A 522 -9.76 13.19 -6.44
CA PHE A 522 -10.67 13.51 -7.51
C PHE A 522 -11.07 12.30 -8.35
N GLN A 523 -12.23 12.41 -9.00
CA GLN A 523 -12.84 11.39 -9.83
C GLN A 523 -13.55 12.04 -11.03
N PRO A 524 -13.90 11.27 -12.09
CA PRO A 524 -14.80 11.77 -13.11
C PRO A 524 -16.12 12.24 -12.50
N LEU A 525 -16.74 13.30 -13.03
CA LEU A 525 -18.04 13.78 -12.53
C LEU A 525 -19.17 12.78 -12.80
N ARG A 526 -19.06 11.99 -13.88
CA ARG A 526 -20.08 11.06 -14.34
C ARG A 526 -19.47 9.70 -14.66
N THR A 527 -20.16 8.63 -14.28
CA THR A 527 -19.76 7.25 -14.61
C THR A 527 -19.84 6.94 -16.11
N THR A 528 -20.62 7.73 -16.87
CA THR A 528 -20.79 7.61 -18.32
C THR A 528 -19.65 8.25 -19.13
N GLU A 529 -18.85 9.11 -18.50
CA GLU A 529 -17.71 9.81 -19.11
C GLU A 529 -16.42 9.48 -18.33
N PRO A 530 -16.01 8.19 -18.28
CA PRO A 530 -14.83 7.81 -17.53
C PRO A 530 -13.55 8.32 -18.20
N PHE A 531 -12.51 8.51 -17.39
CA PHE A 531 -11.14 8.70 -17.86
C PHE A 531 -10.16 8.04 -16.88
N PHE A 532 -8.98 7.66 -17.36
CA PHE A 532 -7.88 7.25 -16.50
C PHE A 532 -6.95 8.41 -16.20
N VAL A 533 -6.22 8.32 -15.10
CA VAL A 533 -5.25 9.36 -14.71
C VAL A 533 -3.85 8.79 -14.79
N GLN A 534 -2.97 9.50 -15.50
CA GLN A 534 -1.54 9.25 -15.48
C GLN A 534 -0.85 10.39 -14.71
N PRO A 535 -0.27 10.14 -13.54
CA PRO A 535 0.50 11.16 -12.83
C PRO A 535 1.87 11.39 -13.48
N PRO A 536 2.50 12.56 -13.23
CA PRO A 536 3.89 12.80 -13.57
C PRO A 536 4.82 11.85 -12.80
N PRO A 537 6.04 11.60 -13.32
CA PRO A 537 7.07 10.88 -12.60
C PRO A 537 7.35 11.51 -11.24
N ALA A 538 7.69 10.70 -10.23
CA ALA A 538 7.93 11.17 -8.86
C ALA A 538 9.01 12.27 -8.75
N ALA A 539 9.99 12.28 -9.65
CA ALA A 539 11.03 13.31 -9.72
C ALA A 539 10.52 14.68 -10.21
N ALA A 540 9.44 14.68 -11.00
CA ALA A 540 8.83 15.89 -11.57
C ALA A 540 7.66 16.42 -10.73
N ARG A 541 7.34 15.76 -9.60
CA ARG A 541 6.32 16.23 -8.66
C ARG A 541 6.92 17.27 -7.74
N ASP A 542 6.17 18.33 -7.50
CA ASP A 542 6.58 19.40 -6.61
C ASP A 542 6.79 18.90 -5.17
N LYS A 543 7.85 19.43 -4.54
CA LYS A 543 8.33 19.11 -3.20
C LYS A 543 8.59 20.36 -2.37
N LEU A 544 8.47 21.55 -2.96
CA LEU A 544 8.90 22.81 -2.38
C LEU A 544 7.74 23.79 -2.35
N PHE A 545 6.94 23.70 -1.28
CA PHE A 545 5.83 24.60 -1.04
C PHE A 545 5.69 24.88 0.45
N GLU A 546 5.01 25.98 0.78
CA GLU A 546 4.80 26.41 2.15
C GLU A 546 3.72 25.56 2.84
N VAL A 547 4.01 25.10 4.06
CA VAL A 547 3.06 24.38 4.91
C VAL A 547 3.02 25.03 6.29
N ASP A 548 1.98 25.83 6.55
CA ASP A 548 1.89 26.68 7.74
C ASP A 548 1.82 25.84 9.02
N GLY A 549 2.86 25.87 9.86
CA GLY A 549 2.90 25.16 11.14
C GLY A 549 3.28 23.66 11.04
N TRP A 550 3.65 23.20 9.85
CA TRP A 550 4.01 21.80 9.60
C TRP A 550 5.24 21.71 8.70
N ARG A 551 5.81 20.51 8.59
CA ARG A 551 6.90 20.17 7.70
C ARG A 551 6.49 19.04 6.79
N LEU A 552 6.63 19.23 5.48
CA LEU A 552 6.43 18.18 4.49
C LEU A 552 7.45 17.05 4.72
N ALA A 553 6.96 15.84 4.99
CA ALA A 553 7.79 14.66 5.16
C ALA A 553 7.95 13.89 3.84
N THR A 554 6.84 13.63 3.15
CA THR A 554 6.85 12.94 1.85
C THR A 554 5.55 13.20 1.08
N HIS A 555 5.47 12.75 -0.16
CA HIS A 555 4.24 12.76 -0.95
C HIS A 555 4.13 11.48 -1.78
N TYR A 556 2.92 11.12 -2.15
CA TYR A 556 2.66 10.00 -3.06
C TYR A 556 1.34 10.20 -3.80
N VAL A 557 1.11 9.33 -4.79
CA VAL A 557 -0.14 9.26 -5.55
C VAL A 557 -0.67 7.84 -5.52
N GLY A 558 -1.99 7.69 -5.52
CA GLY A 558 -2.64 6.40 -5.47
C GLY A 558 -3.98 6.41 -6.21
N SER A 559 -4.31 5.31 -6.88
CA SER A 559 -5.64 5.08 -7.43
C SER A 559 -6.51 4.31 -6.44
N ASP A 560 -7.82 4.52 -6.47
CA ASP A 560 -8.77 3.69 -5.75
C ASP A 560 -10.08 3.57 -6.54
N GLN A 561 -11.02 2.80 -6.02
CA GLN A 561 -12.37 2.73 -6.53
C GLN A 561 -13.38 2.85 -5.38
N ASP A 562 -14.40 3.69 -5.59
CA ASP A 562 -15.60 3.66 -4.75
C ASP A 562 -16.52 2.55 -5.27
N LEU A 563 -16.98 1.68 -4.38
CA LEU A 563 -17.84 0.55 -4.73
C LEU A 563 -19.31 0.93 -4.47
N ILE A 564 -20.00 1.35 -5.51
CA ILE A 564 -21.39 1.83 -5.43
C ILE A 564 -22.32 0.62 -5.51
N VAL A 565 -23.00 0.29 -4.42
CA VAL A 565 -24.04 -0.75 -4.41
C VAL A 565 -25.36 -0.12 -4.86
N THR A 566 -25.92 -0.64 -5.95
CA THR A 566 -27.21 -0.25 -6.52
C THR A 566 -28.08 -1.48 -6.74
N ILE A 567 -29.28 -1.31 -7.29
CA ILE A 567 -30.21 -2.39 -7.60
C ILE A 567 -30.14 -2.67 -9.12
N ARG A 568 -30.06 -3.94 -9.51
CA ARG A 568 -29.98 -4.37 -10.91
C ARG A 568 -31.32 -4.28 -11.62
N ASP A 569 -32.39 -4.71 -10.96
CA ASP A 569 -33.71 -4.96 -11.51
C ASP A 569 -34.83 -4.82 -10.46
N ALA A 570 -36.08 -4.97 -10.89
CA ALA A 570 -37.26 -4.84 -10.02
C ALA A 570 -37.33 -5.88 -8.89
N THR A 571 -36.52 -6.96 -8.95
CA THR A 571 -36.45 -7.98 -7.89
C THR A 571 -35.55 -7.57 -6.73
N GLY A 572 -34.81 -6.45 -6.85
CA GLY A 572 -33.99 -5.92 -5.77
C GLY A 572 -32.57 -6.48 -5.72
N ASP A 573 -32.12 -7.19 -6.76
CA ASP A 573 -30.82 -7.84 -6.75
C ASP A 573 -29.69 -6.79 -6.69
N PRO A 574 -28.76 -6.88 -5.72
CA PRO A 574 -27.71 -5.89 -5.57
C PRO A 574 -26.72 -5.96 -6.72
N ARG A 575 -26.27 -4.78 -7.18
CA ARG A 575 -25.26 -4.60 -8.21
C ARG A 575 -24.17 -3.64 -7.73
N THR A 576 -22.91 -4.05 -7.82
CA THR A 576 -21.78 -3.20 -7.42
C THR A 576 -21.11 -2.55 -8.64
N ILE A 577 -21.08 -1.22 -8.69
CA ILE A 577 -20.42 -0.46 -9.76
C ILE A 577 -19.14 0.16 -9.20
N PRO A 578 -17.94 -0.24 -9.67
CA PRO A 578 -16.70 0.40 -9.29
C PRO A 578 -16.58 1.77 -9.96
N PHE A 579 -16.23 2.80 -9.20
CA PHE A 579 -16.03 4.16 -9.70
C PHE A 579 -14.62 4.66 -9.43
N TYR A 580 -13.87 4.94 -10.50
CA TYR A 580 -12.45 5.27 -10.44
C TYR A 580 -12.19 6.58 -9.70
N LYS A 581 -11.24 6.54 -8.77
CA LYS A 581 -10.80 7.66 -7.94
C LYS A 581 -9.29 7.76 -7.94
N PHE A 582 -8.78 8.98 -7.90
CA PHE A 582 -7.35 9.26 -7.85
C PHE A 582 -7.02 10.19 -6.69
N ASN A 583 -5.91 9.92 -6.01
CA ASN A 583 -5.47 10.65 -4.82
C ASN A 583 -4.06 11.21 -5.03
N TYR A 584 -3.90 12.49 -4.71
CA TYR A 584 -2.61 13.13 -4.52
C TYR A 584 -2.44 13.46 -3.04
N THR A 585 -1.46 12.85 -2.39
CA THR A 585 -1.36 12.86 -0.93
C THR A 585 -0.01 13.39 -0.47
N TRP A 586 -0.05 14.38 0.43
CA TRP A 586 1.12 14.92 1.14
C TRP A 586 1.08 14.47 2.60
N VAL A 587 2.19 13.90 3.05
CA VAL A 587 2.39 13.50 4.44
C VAL A 587 3.16 14.61 5.14
N VAL A 588 2.53 15.24 6.11
CA VAL A 588 3.08 16.37 6.86
C VAL A 588 3.30 15.99 8.32
N SER A 589 4.33 16.56 8.93
CA SER A 589 4.70 16.38 10.35
C SER A 589 4.54 17.70 11.09
N ARG A 590 3.93 17.68 12.28
CA ARG A 590 3.65 18.92 13.03
C ARG A 590 4.96 19.56 13.50
N LEU A 591 5.04 20.90 13.47
CA LEU A 591 6.13 21.59 14.15
C LEU A 591 5.87 21.58 15.66
N THR A 592 6.76 20.96 16.42
CA THR A 592 6.56 20.70 17.85
C THR A 592 7.26 21.69 18.78
N THR A 593 7.96 22.69 18.23
CA THR A 593 8.70 23.70 19.00
C THR A 593 7.82 24.40 20.03
N ASP A 594 6.61 24.80 19.65
CA ASP A 594 5.66 25.48 20.54
C ASP A 594 5.26 24.58 21.72
N PHE A 595 4.92 23.32 21.44
CA PHE A 595 4.60 22.35 22.48
C PHE A 595 5.79 22.07 23.40
N MET A 596 7.00 21.96 22.86
CA MET A 596 8.20 21.72 23.69
C MET A 596 8.41 22.85 24.70
N LEU A 597 8.32 24.11 24.24
CA LEU A 597 8.54 25.29 25.06
C LEU A 597 7.39 25.58 26.04
N ARG A 598 6.14 25.43 25.59
CA ARG A 598 4.96 25.80 26.39
C ARG A 598 4.43 24.65 27.25
N ALA A 599 4.73 23.40 26.93
CA ALA A 599 4.17 22.23 27.63
C ALA A 599 5.24 21.30 28.18
N ALA A 600 6.07 20.69 27.33
CA ALA A 600 6.94 19.59 27.74
C ALA A 600 8.03 20.02 28.74
N ILE A 601 8.71 21.13 28.48
CA ILE A 601 9.77 21.66 29.35
C ILE A 601 9.19 22.13 30.70
N PRO A 602 8.12 22.96 30.76
CA PRO A 602 7.49 23.32 32.03
C PRO A 602 7.01 22.11 32.83
N LEU A 603 6.42 21.10 32.19
CA LEU A 603 6.00 19.87 32.85
C LEU A 603 7.18 19.12 33.46
N LEU A 604 8.32 19.03 32.75
CA LEU A 604 9.55 18.44 33.27
C LEU A 604 10.06 19.19 34.51
N PHE A 605 10.04 20.52 34.50
CA PHE A 605 10.42 21.32 35.68
C PHE A 605 9.49 21.07 36.86
N ILE A 606 8.18 20.99 36.64
CA ILE A 606 7.21 20.68 37.70
C ILE A 606 7.49 19.31 38.32
N VAL A 607 7.72 18.29 37.50
CA VAL A 607 8.07 16.94 37.95
C VAL A 607 9.40 16.92 38.69
N LEU A 608 10.40 17.68 38.22
CA LEU A 608 11.71 17.80 38.86
C LEU A 608 11.60 18.46 40.24
N VAL A 609 10.83 19.55 40.38
CA VAL A 609 10.60 20.22 41.66
C VAL A 609 9.87 19.30 42.64
N ALA A 610 8.86 18.56 42.18
CA ALA A 610 8.19 17.56 43.01
C ALA A 610 9.14 16.46 43.50
N TYR A 611 10.09 16.05 42.65
CA TYR A 611 11.13 15.09 43.01
C TYR A 611 12.15 15.65 43.99
N LEU A 612 12.63 16.88 43.79
CA LEU A 612 13.59 17.51 44.70
C LEU A 612 13.04 17.65 46.13
N ALA A 613 11.72 17.83 46.29
CA ALA A 613 11.07 17.85 47.61
C ALA A 613 11.28 16.54 48.41
N VAL A 614 11.54 15.42 47.75
CA VAL A 614 11.86 14.14 48.42
C VAL A 614 13.13 14.24 49.27
N PHE A 615 14.05 15.14 48.95
CA PHE A 615 15.30 15.34 49.69
C PHE A 615 15.16 16.26 50.91
N THR A 616 14.04 16.96 51.07
CA THR A 616 13.77 17.82 52.23
C THR A 616 13.81 16.99 53.54
N PRO A 617 14.46 17.43 54.62
CA PRO A 617 14.53 16.67 55.87
C PRO A 617 13.15 16.28 56.42
N ARG A 618 13.02 15.09 57.02
CA ARG A 618 11.74 14.56 57.54
C ARG A 618 11.04 15.46 58.57
N ARG A 619 11.79 16.33 59.25
CA ARG A 619 11.26 17.31 60.21
C ARG A 619 10.43 18.41 59.53
N GLU A 620 10.63 18.64 58.23
CA GLU A 620 9.90 19.62 57.41
C GLU A 620 8.93 18.90 56.46
N PHE A 621 8.20 17.92 57.00
CA PHE A 621 7.22 17.16 56.24
C PHE A 621 6.15 18.05 55.60
N GLU A 622 5.70 19.09 56.31
CA GLU A 622 4.71 20.05 55.79
C GLU A 622 5.24 20.78 54.55
N ALA A 623 6.49 21.23 54.56
CA ALA A 623 7.12 21.88 53.41
C ALA A 623 7.24 20.91 52.22
N ARG A 624 7.62 19.65 52.46
CA ARG A 624 7.70 18.63 51.40
C ARG A 624 6.35 18.40 50.71
N ILE A 625 5.28 18.19 51.49
CA ILE A 625 3.94 17.96 50.93
C ILE A 625 3.41 19.21 50.24
N ALA A 626 3.63 20.40 50.80
CA ALA A 626 3.21 21.65 50.18
C ALA A 626 3.83 21.84 48.79
N ILE A 627 5.14 21.57 48.63
CA ILE A 627 5.82 21.64 47.32
C ILE A 627 5.21 20.62 46.35
N GLN A 628 5.00 19.37 46.77
CA GLN A 628 4.48 18.31 45.90
C GLN A 628 3.02 18.54 45.48
N VAL A 629 2.16 19.02 46.40
CA VAL A 629 0.76 19.36 46.10
C VAL A 629 0.71 20.56 45.16
N THR A 630 1.55 21.59 45.39
CA THR A 630 1.64 22.74 44.48
C THR A 630 2.10 22.30 43.09
N ALA A 631 3.08 21.39 42.99
CA ALA A 631 3.51 20.82 41.73
C ALA A 631 2.37 20.06 41.02
N LEU A 632 1.56 19.28 41.76
CA LEU A 632 0.40 18.59 41.20
C LEU A 632 -0.64 19.58 40.64
N LEU A 633 -0.97 20.63 41.40
CA LEU A 633 -1.90 21.67 40.97
C LEU A 633 -1.36 22.43 39.75
N SER A 634 -0.07 22.74 39.71
CA SER A 634 0.60 23.36 38.57
C SER A 634 0.56 22.47 37.32
N ALA A 635 0.74 21.14 37.46
CA ALA A 635 0.64 20.20 36.35
C ALA A 635 -0.80 20.12 35.80
N ILE A 636 -1.80 20.16 36.67
CA ILE A 636 -3.23 20.20 36.28
C ILE A 636 -3.55 21.52 35.57
N ALA A 637 -3.12 22.65 36.13
CA ALA A 637 -3.32 23.97 35.55
C ALA A 637 -2.67 24.07 34.16
N LEU A 638 -1.43 23.59 34.01
CA LEU A 638 -0.73 23.54 32.73
C LEU A 638 -1.51 22.70 31.71
N TYR A 639 -2.00 21.52 32.11
CA TYR A 639 -2.80 20.66 31.24
C TYR A 639 -4.11 21.30 30.77
N LEU A 640 -4.73 22.17 31.59
CA LEU A 640 -5.95 22.89 31.23
C LEU A 640 -5.67 24.13 30.36
N SER A 641 -4.48 24.72 30.47
CA SER A 641 -4.11 25.92 29.70
C SER A 641 -3.71 25.67 28.24
N ILE A 642 -3.36 24.42 27.89
CA ILE A 642 -2.89 24.08 26.54
C ILE A 642 -4.07 23.74 25.65
N ALA A 643 -4.06 24.25 24.42
CA ALA A 643 -5.06 23.90 23.41
C ALA A 643 -4.99 22.40 23.07
N LYS A 644 -6.13 21.72 23.14
CA LYS A 644 -6.24 20.28 22.89
C LYS A 644 -6.97 20.05 21.57
N PRO A 645 -6.50 19.11 20.73
CA PRO A 645 -7.23 18.72 19.54
C PRO A 645 -8.48 17.92 19.94
N SER A 646 -9.53 17.99 19.13
CA SER A 646 -10.70 17.13 19.28
C SER A 646 -10.37 15.71 18.81
N ALA A 647 -9.93 14.84 19.72
CA ALA A 647 -9.61 13.44 19.44
C ALA A 647 -10.64 12.49 20.06
N ASP A 648 -10.99 11.41 19.35
CA ASP A 648 -11.91 10.37 19.83
C ASP A 648 -11.27 9.48 20.93
N ALA A 649 -9.94 9.51 21.04
CA ALA A 649 -9.16 8.74 22.00
C ALA A 649 -8.05 9.58 22.65
N ALA A 650 -7.55 9.13 23.81
CA ALA A 650 -6.50 9.81 24.55
C ALA A 650 -5.19 9.88 23.74
N THR A 651 -4.72 11.11 23.49
CA THR A 651 -3.49 11.39 22.76
C THR A 651 -2.25 11.08 23.59
N LEU A 652 -1.08 10.99 22.96
CA LEU A 652 0.19 10.88 23.68
C LEU A 652 0.39 12.05 24.66
N SER A 653 0.03 13.28 24.28
CA SER A 653 0.06 14.44 25.20
C SER A 653 -0.81 14.21 26.44
N ASP A 654 -2.05 13.72 26.28
CA ASP A 654 -2.93 13.42 27.42
C ASP A 654 -2.30 12.38 28.34
N ARG A 655 -1.72 11.31 27.76
CA ARG A 655 -1.04 10.26 28.52
C ARG A 655 0.19 10.78 29.27
N LEU A 656 0.96 11.70 28.69
CA LEU A 656 2.10 12.33 29.36
C LEU A 656 1.65 13.16 30.57
N PHE A 657 0.64 14.01 30.41
CA PHE A 657 0.14 14.85 31.50
C PHE A 657 -0.48 14.01 32.64
N VAL A 658 -1.35 13.06 32.30
CA VAL A 658 -1.94 12.14 33.29
C VAL A 658 -0.86 11.30 33.95
N GLY A 659 0.12 10.80 33.19
CA GLY A 659 1.27 10.08 33.71
C GLY A 659 2.08 10.90 34.72
N SER A 660 2.39 12.16 34.42
CA SER A 660 3.07 13.07 35.35
C SER A 660 2.25 13.34 36.62
N GLN A 661 0.93 13.51 36.50
CA GLN A 661 0.04 13.70 37.66
C GLN A 661 0.00 12.46 38.56
N ILE A 662 -0.08 11.25 37.97
CA ILE A 662 0.00 9.98 38.71
C ILE A 662 1.36 9.87 39.40
N ALA A 663 2.46 10.21 38.70
CA ALA A 663 3.81 10.15 39.24
C ALA A 663 3.99 11.10 40.44
N ILE A 664 3.51 12.34 40.35
CA ILE A 664 3.54 13.31 41.45
C ILE A 664 2.66 12.82 42.62
N SER A 665 1.46 12.30 42.34
CA SER A 665 0.57 11.75 43.36
C SER A 665 1.19 10.56 44.09
N LEU A 666 1.92 9.70 43.36
CA LEU A 666 2.68 8.61 43.94
C LEU A 666 3.80 9.12 44.86
N LEU A 667 4.52 10.19 44.47
CA LEU A 667 5.52 10.83 45.34
C LEU A 667 4.91 11.36 46.64
N ILE A 668 3.73 11.97 46.57
CA ILE A 668 2.97 12.43 47.75
C ILE A 668 2.65 11.24 48.66
N GLY A 669 2.07 10.17 48.11
CA GLY A 669 1.72 8.97 48.87
C GLY A 669 2.94 8.31 49.54
N LEU A 670 4.06 8.20 48.82
CA LEU A 670 5.32 7.67 49.35
C LEU A 670 5.91 8.58 50.44
N SER A 671 5.80 9.90 50.29
CA SER A 671 6.26 10.87 51.29
C SER A 671 5.44 10.79 52.58
N ILE A 672 4.11 10.61 52.49
CA ILE A 672 3.23 10.36 53.65
C ILE A 672 3.61 9.04 54.34
N LEU A 673 3.83 7.98 53.55
CA LEU A 673 4.21 6.67 54.07
C LEU A 673 5.55 6.69 54.81
N GLU A 674 6.50 7.52 54.37
CA GLU A 674 7.81 7.71 55.01
C GLU A 674 7.71 8.30 56.43
N THR A 675 6.66 9.08 56.71
CA THR A 675 6.43 9.69 58.03
C THR A 675 5.91 8.67 59.06
N ASN A 676 5.31 7.56 58.61
CA ASN A 676 4.78 6.53 59.51
C ASN A 676 5.91 5.67 60.12
N ARG A 677 6.33 6.01 61.34
CA ARG A 677 7.40 5.31 62.08
C ARG A 677 7.15 3.81 62.26
N ALA A 678 5.89 3.39 62.43
CA ALA A 678 5.54 1.97 62.64
C ALA A 678 5.75 1.12 61.37
N LEU A 679 5.55 1.70 60.19
CA LEU A 679 5.76 1.03 58.90
C LEU A 679 7.21 1.13 58.45
N MET A 680 7.85 2.30 58.64
CA MET A 680 9.24 2.56 58.24
C MET A 680 10.32 1.93 59.13
N GLY A 681 9.96 1.46 60.32
CA GLY A 681 10.84 0.64 61.16
C GLY A 681 11.15 -0.74 60.56
N ARG A 682 10.37 -1.21 59.58
CA ARG A 682 10.55 -2.53 58.95
C ARG A 682 11.26 -2.41 57.61
N ALA A 683 12.38 -3.11 57.47
CA ALA A 683 13.18 -3.12 56.23
C ALA A 683 12.35 -3.51 54.99
N ILE A 684 11.37 -4.40 55.16
CA ILE A 684 10.48 -4.89 54.09
C ILE A 684 9.59 -3.80 53.46
N VAL A 685 9.35 -2.69 54.15
CA VAL A 685 8.58 -1.54 53.62
C VAL A 685 9.52 -0.39 53.25
N ARG A 686 10.56 -0.17 54.06
CA ARG A 686 11.53 0.91 53.85
C ARG A 686 12.36 0.75 52.57
N MET A 687 12.84 -0.46 52.27
CA MET A 687 13.65 -0.70 51.06
C MET A 687 12.87 -0.42 49.76
N PRO A 688 11.66 -0.97 49.56
CA PRO A 688 10.88 -0.71 48.35
C PRO A 688 10.50 0.76 48.18
N VAL A 689 10.08 1.45 49.25
CA VAL A 689 9.72 2.88 49.19
C VAL A 689 10.92 3.73 48.73
N ARG A 690 12.10 3.49 49.32
CA ARG A 690 13.33 4.20 48.92
C ARG A 690 13.78 3.82 47.50
N PHE A 691 13.66 2.55 47.12
CA PHE A 691 13.97 2.12 45.76
C PHE A 691 13.08 2.83 44.74
N VAL A 692 11.77 2.91 44.99
CA VAL A 692 10.84 3.60 44.09
C VAL A 692 11.16 5.10 44.00
N GLN A 693 11.41 5.76 45.13
CA GLN A 693 11.70 7.20 45.16
C GLN A 693 13.06 7.53 44.53
N PHE A 694 14.14 6.86 44.92
CA PHE A 694 15.51 7.27 44.55
C PHE A 694 16.06 6.60 43.30
N VAL A 695 15.46 5.48 42.84
CA VAL A 695 15.93 4.73 41.67
C VAL A 695 14.88 4.70 40.59
N LEU A 696 13.69 4.13 40.86
CA LEU A 696 12.69 3.90 39.82
C LEU A 696 12.15 5.21 39.24
N PHE A 697 11.74 6.15 40.10
CA PHE A 697 11.19 7.42 39.67
C PHE A 697 12.14 8.22 38.76
N PRO A 698 13.39 8.54 39.14
CA PRO A 698 14.29 9.30 38.29
C PRO A 698 14.64 8.55 36.99
N VAL A 699 14.80 7.22 37.03
CA VAL A 699 15.01 6.41 35.82
C VAL A 699 13.80 6.51 34.88
N CYS A 700 12.58 6.39 35.39
CA CYS A 700 11.37 6.55 34.58
C CYS A 700 11.28 7.94 33.96
N VAL A 701 11.52 9.01 34.73
CA VAL A 701 11.50 10.39 34.21
C VAL A 701 12.55 10.58 33.12
N LEU A 702 13.77 10.05 33.30
CA LEU A 702 14.82 10.10 32.28
C LEU A 702 14.42 9.34 31.00
N LEU A 703 13.87 8.13 31.13
CA LEU A 703 13.39 7.34 29.99
C LEU A 703 12.27 8.04 29.22
N VAL A 704 11.30 8.65 29.93
CA VAL A 704 10.23 9.44 29.32
C VAL A 704 10.80 10.65 28.59
N THR A 705 11.70 11.38 29.24
CA THR A 705 12.33 12.58 28.66
C THR A 705 13.10 12.19 27.39
N ALA A 706 13.89 11.12 27.44
CA ALA A 706 14.60 10.60 26.28
C ALA A 706 13.66 10.16 25.15
N ALA A 707 12.54 9.51 25.47
CA ALA A 707 11.53 9.12 24.49
C ALA A 707 10.86 10.33 23.84
N VAL A 708 10.48 11.35 24.62
CA VAL A 708 9.89 12.60 24.11
C VAL A 708 10.89 13.36 23.24
N VAL A 709 12.16 13.47 23.66
CA VAL A 709 13.22 14.09 22.85
C VAL A 709 13.44 13.35 21.54
N ARG A 710 13.45 12.00 21.57
CA ARG A 710 13.59 11.17 20.37
C ARG A 710 12.41 11.34 19.42
N LEU A 711 11.18 11.42 19.92
CA LEU A 711 9.98 11.69 19.13
C LEU A 711 9.98 13.11 18.54
N ALA A 712 10.59 14.06 19.25
CA ALA A 712 10.85 15.40 18.74
C ALA A 712 11.99 15.46 17.71
N GLY A 713 12.65 14.33 17.39
CA GLY A 713 13.79 14.22 16.49
C GLY A 713 13.57 14.99 15.19
N GLY A 714 14.28 16.11 15.06
CA GLY A 714 14.11 17.09 13.98
C GLY A 714 13.72 18.50 14.43
N VAL A 715 13.66 18.77 15.74
CA VAL A 715 13.56 20.13 16.31
C VAL A 715 14.97 20.68 16.55
N THR A 716 15.31 21.81 15.91
CA THR A 716 16.44 22.65 16.33
C THR A 716 16.06 23.31 17.65
N LEU A 717 16.46 22.71 18.77
CA LEU A 717 16.40 23.40 20.06
C LEU A 717 17.28 24.66 20.00
N PRO A 718 16.90 25.74 20.70
CA PRO A 718 17.72 26.95 20.81
C PRO A 718 19.16 26.60 21.19
N ASP A 719 20.15 27.28 20.62
CA ASP A 719 21.57 26.91 20.77
C ASP A 719 22.04 26.87 22.24
N TRP A 720 21.38 27.60 23.14
CA TRP A 720 21.67 27.61 24.57
C TRP A 720 21.22 26.33 25.33
N LEU A 721 20.35 25.50 24.76
CA LEU A 721 19.88 24.23 25.36
C LEU A 721 20.70 23.01 24.94
N ARG A 722 21.44 23.11 23.83
CA ARG A 722 22.26 22.02 23.27
C ARG A 722 23.37 21.52 24.22
N PRO A 723 24.08 22.39 24.98
CA PRO A 723 25.09 21.93 25.92
C PRO A 723 24.48 21.06 27.03
N ALA A 724 23.33 21.45 27.57
CA ALA A 724 22.69 20.76 28.70
C ALA A 724 22.23 19.33 28.35
N LEU A 725 21.79 19.09 27.11
CA LEU A 725 21.41 17.74 26.62
C LEU A 725 22.63 16.88 26.28
N GLY A 726 23.71 17.49 25.77
CA GLY A 726 24.98 16.81 25.51
C GLY A 726 25.61 16.23 26.78
N TYR A 727 25.52 16.93 27.91
CA TYR A 727 25.98 16.43 29.22
C TYR A 727 25.16 15.24 29.76
N ALA A 728 23.92 15.05 29.31
CA ALA A 728 23.06 13.95 29.72
C ALA A 728 23.23 12.67 28.87
N GLY A 729 24.17 12.65 27.92
CA GLY A 729 24.42 11.49 27.04
C GLY A 729 23.32 11.23 26.01
N ILE A 730 22.45 12.21 25.76
CA ILE A 730 21.38 12.12 24.77
C ILE A 730 21.89 12.74 23.46
N THR A 731 22.30 11.91 22.51
CA THR A 731 22.61 12.34 21.14
C THR A 731 21.30 12.62 20.39
N LEU A 732 21.14 13.88 19.93
CA LEU A 732 20.04 14.35 19.08
C LEU A 732 20.12 13.77 17.66
#